data_AF-A0A815CBW2-F1
#
_entry.id   AF-A0A815CBW2-F1
#
_cell.length_a   1.000
_cell.length_b   1.000
_cell.length_c   1.000
_cell.angle_alpha   90.00
_cell.angle_beta   90.00
_cell.angle_gamma   90.00
#
_symmetry.space_group_name_H-M   'P 1'
#
loop_
_entity.id
_entity.type
_entity.pdbx_description
1 polymer ?
#
loop_
_entity_poly.entity_id
_entity_poly.type
_entity_poly.pdbx_seq_one_letter_code
_entity_poly.pdbx_strand_id
1 'polypeptide(L)'
;MMRLVTILFVAILSCSWNVPSLNAQIYTIGVSPCCVKPGGTITASWTVSGGISHANADRIGIYKSDRCETTVGGSCPSGADALSTVTSNSTSGKQSIKAPSATGLYIAYYFPDKGLTIKAISIPFFISSSCGSILLAANPATQVSGQTVVVTWCGASISDTDDWIAFWKIDSSPSTTDHNFIPNAWAYTYGGTTKKNQHPTASGQVSIQVPSLFGRYTVYFCKNAGYTCSSPTTVKVVDPTICKPSPSTTSTVQHIITIIPENHSFDSIYGRYCQATTGSNPTCNIGPFCCEAAPTSVNGSFPKNLTDQENLNFNPSHSASCEICEINNGSMNRYITGCSCSNPSNFAIANSISAIGYYSWAKSYAIGDRYFQSAAGASTENDMYYAVGKFLFLDNTAVPQDKNLNGARCYSSGFKSYYSTTIADLLNYCNISWTFFAEGYDQNPTSHQCYPYYYDAGDDPFTFFPSLITSTQVSSNNFRDLTKLYSDISAGQLPAVSYVKTLGIHTEHPGDSTLTAGQTIAQNIVNAINASDTYRENTVIFVSHDESGGYYDHVSPPPNSIIDNQPYGPRMPFVAIGYQIKQNYISHVPMEPSSLIKFIEWNWLNGSTGQLGTRDTVVNNIGDMFNDTKTGVTIPSN
;
A
#
# COMPACT_ATOMS: atom_id res chain seq x y z
N MET A 1 51.65 -47.10 4.47
CA MET A 1 51.71 -48.30 3.61
C MET A 1 51.35 -47.84 2.19
N MET A 2 52.28 -47.37 1.36
CA MET A 2 53.31 -48.15 0.65
C MET A 2 52.72 -49.32 -0.13
N ARG A 3 52.57 -49.16 -1.45
CA ARG A 3 52.95 -50.17 -2.45
C ARG A 3 53.14 -49.51 -3.83
N LEU A 4 54.42 -49.37 -4.16
CA LEU A 4 54.99 -49.23 -5.50
C LEU A 4 55.10 -50.63 -6.16
N VAL A 5 55.59 -50.64 -7.42
CA VAL A 5 56.23 -51.76 -8.20
C VAL A 5 55.27 -52.38 -9.26
N THR A 6 55.52 -52.47 -10.58
CA THR A 6 56.72 -52.23 -11.44
C THR A 6 56.44 -52.46 -12.94
N ILE A 7 56.88 -51.50 -13.79
CA ILE A 7 57.76 -51.57 -14.99
C ILE A 7 57.47 -52.53 -16.19
N LEU A 8 57.39 -51.99 -17.44
CA LEU A 8 58.40 -52.14 -18.53
C LEU A 8 58.12 -51.24 -19.77
N PHE A 9 59.23 -50.81 -20.40
CA PHE A 9 59.45 -49.88 -21.52
C PHE A 9 58.92 -50.34 -22.91
N VAL A 10 58.69 -49.40 -23.84
CA VAL A 10 59.50 -49.16 -25.08
C VAL A 10 58.78 -48.22 -26.08
N ALA A 11 59.60 -47.44 -26.79
CA ALA A 11 59.40 -46.74 -28.07
C ALA A 11 58.79 -45.33 -28.10
N ILE A 12 59.70 -44.38 -28.27
CA ILE A 12 59.49 -43.09 -28.91
C ILE A 12 59.02 -43.35 -30.35
N LEU A 13 57.78 -43.02 -30.67
CA LEU A 13 57.36 -42.66 -32.02
C LEU A 13 56.70 -41.29 -31.97
N SER A 14 57.29 -40.37 -32.72
CA SER A 14 56.80 -39.05 -33.05
C SER A 14 55.40 -39.13 -33.66
N CYS A 15 54.38 -38.72 -32.90
CA CYS A 15 53.09 -38.31 -33.43
C CYS A 15 52.74 -36.94 -32.85
N SER A 16 52.94 -35.92 -33.68
CA SER A 16 52.45 -34.56 -33.49
C SER A 16 50.92 -34.57 -33.53
N TRP A 17 50.27 -34.74 -32.38
CA TRP A 17 48.84 -34.44 -32.28
C TRP A 17 48.71 -32.94 -31.98
N ASN A 18 48.37 -32.20 -33.04
CA ASN A 18 47.80 -30.86 -32.93
C ASN A 18 46.61 -30.91 -31.98
N VAL A 19 46.76 -30.36 -30.78
CA VAL A 19 45.60 -29.91 -30.00
C VAL A 19 45.11 -28.66 -30.72
N PRO A 20 43.90 -28.64 -31.32
CA PRO A 20 43.35 -27.39 -31.81
C PRO A 20 43.10 -26.53 -30.58
N SER A 21 43.82 -25.42 -30.45
CA SER A 21 43.41 -24.35 -29.56
C SER A 21 42.00 -23.93 -29.98
N LEU A 22 40.99 -24.24 -29.16
CA LEU A 22 39.68 -23.63 -29.30
C LEU A 22 39.83 -22.13 -28.96
N ASN A 23 40.18 -21.33 -29.96
CA ASN A 23 40.11 -19.88 -29.86
C ASN A 23 38.63 -19.49 -29.91
N ALA A 24 37.95 -19.49 -28.76
CA ALA A 24 36.59 -18.97 -28.67
C ALA A 24 36.59 -17.49 -29.06
N GLN A 25 35.82 -17.12 -30.08
CA GLN A 25 35.68 -15.72 -30.48
C GLN A 25 34.92 -14.94 -29.41
N ILE A 26 35.50 -13.81 -28.96
CA ILE A 26 34.86 -12.92 -27.99
C ILE A 26 34.44 -11.65 -28.72
N TYR A 27 33.16 -11.31 -28.60
CA TYR A 27 32.58 -10.12 -29.20
C TYR A 27 32.33 -9.08 -28.11
N THR A 28 32.63 -7.82 -28.39
CA THR A 28 32.24 -6.69 -27.54
C THR A 28 31.60 -5.59 -28.37
N ILE A 29 30.68 -4.85 -27.75
CA ILE A 29 30.06 -3.66 -28.35
C ILE A 29 29.91 -2.57 -27.28
N GLY A 30 30.25 -1.34 -27.65
CA GLY A 30 30.11 -0.14 -26.84
C GLY A 30 29.37 0.95 -27.62
N VAL A 31 28.72 1.85 -26.90
CA VAL A 31 27.93 2.94 -27.46
C VAL A 31 28.38 4.27 -26.86
N SER A 32 28.51 5.31 -27.69
CA SER A 32 28.78 6.68 -27.25
C SER A 32 28.06 7.71 -28.12
N PRO A 33 27.53 8.81 -27.55
CA PRO A 33 27.44 9.10 -26.11
C PRO A 33 26.41 8.22 -25.38
N CYS A 34 26.45 8.19 -24.04
CA CYS A 34 25.47 7.45 -23.22
C CYS A 34 24.06 8.08 -23.22
N CYS A 35 23.92 9.31 -23.70
CA CYS A 35 22.64 9.96 -23.95
C CYS A 35 22.70 10.72 -25.27
N VAL A 36 21.67 10.57 -26.09
CA VAL A 36 21.51 11.28 -27.36
C VAL A 36 20.08 11.82 -27.48
N LYS A 37 19.90 12.97 -28.14
CA LYS A 37 18.55 13.47 -28.44
C LYS A 37 17.88 12.62 -29.54
N PRO A 38 16.54 12.51 -29.57
CA PRO A 38 15.82 11.89 -30.69
C PRO A 38 16.33 12.36 -32.06
N GLY A 39 16.61 11.43 -32.98
CA GLY A 39 17.17 11.74 -34.31
C GLY A 39 18.65 12.19 -34.33
N GLY A 40 19.30 12.25 -33.16
CA GLY A 40 20.73 12.49 -33.02
C GLY A 40 21.56 11.32 -33.55
N THR A 41 22.88 11.41 -33.40
CA THR A 41 23.81 10.39 -33.92
C THR A 41 24.49 9.67 -32.76
N ILE A 42 24.47 8.34 -32.82
CA ILE A 42 25.13 7.43 -31.90
C ILE A 42 26.31 6.79 -32.62
N THR A 43 27.43 6.61 -31.93
CA THR A 43 28.55 5.79 -32.43
C THR A 43 28.57 4.46 -31.70
N ALA A 44 28.33 3.37 -32.42
CA ALA A 44 28.52 2.01 -31.92
C ALA A 44 29.93 1.54 -32.31
N SER A 45 30.72 1.08 -31.34
CA SER A 45 32.06 0.54 -31.53
C SER A 45 32.09 -0.93 -31.16
N TRP A 46 32.70 -1.79 -31.96
CA TRP A 46 32.75 -3.23 -31.67
C TRP A 46 34.17 -3.78 -31.82
N THR A 47 34.43 -4.92 -31.17
CA THR A 47 35.63 -5.73 -31.37
C THR A 47 35.27 -7.21 -31.39
N VAL A 48 36.06 -7.99 -32.14
CA VAL A 48 35.98 -9.45 -32.25
C VAL A 48 37.39 -10.00 -32.09
N SER A 49 37.66 -10.72 -31.00
CA SER A 49 38.94 -11.42 -30.79
C SER A 49 38.86 -12.85 -31.31
N GLY A 50 40.01 -13.45 -31.65
CA GLY A 50 40.08 -14.82 -32.16
C GLY A 50 39.88 -14.98 -33.68
N GLY A 51 39.85 -13.87 -34.44
CA GLY A 51 39.62 -13.86 -35.89
C GLY A 51 38.13 -13.81 -36.26
N ILE A 52 37.81 -13.68 -37.55
CA ILE A 52 36.43 -13.63 -38.06
C ILE A 52 36.32 -14.59 -39.24
N SER A 53 35.26 -15.39 -39.28
CA SER A 53 34.97 -16.32 -40.37
C SER A 53 33.54 -16.17 -40.88
N HIS A 54 33.09 -14.94 -41.10
CA HIS A 54 31.71 -14.65 -41.49
C HIS A 54 31.61 -14.47 -43.00
N ALA A 55 30.66 -15.15 -43.64
CA ALA A 55 30.46 -15.07 -45.09
C ALA A 55 29.62 -13.83 -45.48
N ASN A 56 28.89 -13.25 -44.52
CA ASN A 56 27.96 -12.15 -44.72
C ASN A 56 28.29 -10.92 -43.84
N ALA A 57 27.71 -9.78 -44.19
CA ALA A 57 27.84 -8.55 -43.41
C ALA A 57 27.17 -8.68 -42.03
N ASP A 58 27.86 -8.23 -40.99
CA ASP A 58 27.36 -8.20 -39.62
C ASP A 58 26.43 -7.00 -39.42
N ARG A 59 25.62 -7.02 -38.35
CA ARG A 59 24.64 -5.98 -38.06
C ARG A 59 24.74 -5.48 -36.63
N ILE A 60 24.50 -4.19 -36.48
CA ILE A 60 24.27 -3.55 -35.19
C ILE A 60 22.82 -3.09 -35.17
N GLY A 61 22.02 -3.68 -34.30
CA GLY A 61 20.64 -3.29 -34.06
C GLY A 61 20.49 -2.53 -32.76
N ILE A 62 19.77 -1.42 -32.81
CA ILE A 62 19.35 -0.64 -31.65
C ILE A 62 17.90 -1.00 -31.36
N TYR A 63 17.66 -1.46 -30.14
CA TYR A 63 16.35 -1.85 -29.66
C TYR A 63 16.07 -1.19 -28.33
N LYS A 64 14.80 -0.88 -28.08
CA LYS A 64 14.35 -0.52 -26.73
C LYS A 64 14.69 -1.66 -25.74
N SER A 65 15.07 -1.32 -24.52
CA SER A 65 15.71 -2.25 -23.57
C SER A 65 14.89 -3.48 -23.16
N ASP A 66 13.58 -3.48 -23.45
CA ASP A 66 12.59 -4.51 -23.14
C ASP A 66 12.24 -5.41 -24.34
N ARG A 67 12.83 -5.18 -25.53
CA ARG A 67 12.43 -5.87 -26.77
C ARG A 67 13.19 -7.16 -27.09
N CYS A 68 14.37 -7.38 -26.52
CA CYS A 68 15.24 -8.52 -26.85
C CYS A 68 15.49 -9.40 -25.64
N GLU A 69 15.88 -10.66 -25.88
CA GLU A 69 16.49 -11.49 -24.85
C GLU A 69 17.81 -10.86 -24.37
N THR A 70 18.03 -10.80 -23.07
CA THR A 70 19.15 -10.05 -22.46
C THR A 70 20.44 -10.87 -22.32
N THR A 71 20.56 -12.00 -23.02
CA THR A 71 21.70 -12.92 -22.93
C THR A 71 22.37 -13.15 -24.27
N VAL A 72 23.71 -13.26 -24.26
CA VAL A 72 24.48 -13.71 -25.43
C VAL A 72 24.02 -15.12 -25.83
N GLY A 73 23.76 -15.32 -27.12
CA GLY A 73 23.15 -16.54 -27.66
C GLY A 73 21.62 -16.48 -27.79
N GLY A 74 20.98 -15.48 -27.18
CA GLY A 74 19.55 -15.22 -27.34
C GLY A 74 19.22 -14.54 -28.67
N SER A 75 17.95 -14.16 -28.84
CA SER A 75 17.46 -13.53 -30.07
C SER A 75 16.71 -12.22 -29.84
N CYS A 76 16.67 -11.39 -30.88
CA CYS A 76 15.80 -10.21 -30.96
C CYS A 76 14.69 -10.44 -32.00
N PRO A 77 13.50 -9.85 -31.83
CA PRO A 77 12.47 -9.85 -32.86
C PRO A 77 12.93 -9.08 -34.11
N SER A 78 12.33 -9.41 -35.26
CA SER A 78 12.54 -8.65 -36.50
C SER A 78 12.05 -7.21 -36.36
N GLY A 79 12.77 -6.25 -36.95
CA GLY A 79 12.41 -4.82 -36.92
C GLY A 79 13.03 -4.06 -35.74
N ALA A 80 14.34 -3.81 -35.84
CA ALA A 80 15.06 -2.93 -34.91
C ALA A 80 14.56 -1.49 -34.99
N ASP A 81 14.62 -0.75 -33.88
CA ASP A 81 14.24 0.66 -33.83
C ASP A 81 15.22 1.53 -34.64
N ALA A 82 16.48 1.11 -34.71
CA ALA A 82 17.42 1.52 -35.75
C ALA A 82 18.37 0.36 -36.08
N LEU A 83 18.78 0.25 -37.34
CA LEU A 83 19.65 -0.83 -37.79
C LEU A 83 20.77 -0.26 -38.65
N SER A 84 21.98 -0.78 -38.45
CA SER A 84 23.10 -0.53 -39.36
C SER A 84 23.78 -1.84 -39.74
N THR A 85 24.21 -1.92 -41.00
CA THR A 85 25.00 -3.05 -41.50
C THR A 85 26.46 -2.64 -41.49
N VAL A 86 27.31 -3.45 -40.87
CA VAL A 86 28.76 -3.22 -40.77
C VAL A 86 29.48 -4.23 -41.67
N THR A 87 30.59 -3.79 -42.27
CA THR A 87 31.31 -4.57 -43.30
C THR A 87 31.79 -5.91 -42.76
N SER A 88 31.56 -6.98 -43.52
CA SER A 88 32.09 -8.31 -43.23
C SER A 88 33.63 -8.27 -43.17
N ASN A 89 34.21 -9.04 -42.24
CA ASN A 89 35.66 -9.28 -42.09
C ASN A 89 36.50 -8.23 -41.33
N SER A 90 35.89 -7.31 -40.57
CA SER A 90 36.67 -6.39 -39.69
C SER A 90 36.62 -6.77 -38.22
N THR A 91 37.78 -7.04 -37.61
CA THR A 91 37.92 -7.47 -36.19
C THR A 91 37.61 -6.37 -35.20
N SER A 92 37.42 -5.14 -35.67
CA SER A 92 36.89 -4.03 -34.91
C SER A 92 36.32 -2.96 -35.83
N GLY A 93 35.53 -2.04 -35.30
CA GLY A 93 35.09 -0.89 -36.08
C GLY A 93 34.24 0.07 -35.29
N LYS A 94 33.82 1.14 -35.98
CA LYS A 94 32.90 2.16 -35.48
C LYS A 94 31.86 2.45 -36.53
N GLN A 95 30.60 2.56 -36.12
CA GLN A 95 29.48 2.85 -37.00
C GLN A 95 28.60 3.94 -36.41
N SER A 96 28.34 4.96 -37.21
CA SER A 96 27.37 6.00 -36.88
C SER A 96 25.96 5.53 -37.21
N ILE A 97 25.05 5.64 -36.25
CA ILE A 97 23.67 5.21 -36.35
C ILE A 97 22.77 6.36 -35.88
N LYS A 98 21.69 6.63 -36.61
CA LYS A 98 20.70 7.62 -36.18
C LYS A 98 19.85 7.06 -35.05
N ALA A 99 19.74 7.84 -33.98
CA ALA A 99 18.92 7.49 -32.83
C ALA A 99 17.44 7.47 -33.23
N PRO A 100 16.67 6.45 -32.79
CA PRO A 100 15.21 6.46 -32.87
C PRO A 100 14.57 7.78 -32.39
N SER A 101 13.36 8.05 -32.88
CA SER A 101 12.58 9.23 -32.47
C SER A 101 11.94 9.08 -31.10
N ALA A 102 11.61 7.85 -30.69
CA ALA A 102 11.06 7.57 -29.37
C ALA A 102 12.12 7.70 -28.29
N THR A 103 11.76 8.37 -27.18
CA THR A 103 12.62 8.47 -26.01
C THR A 103 12.56 7.19 -25.17
N GLY A 104 13.61 6.93 -24.41
CA GLY A 104 13.67 5.78 -23.51
C GLY A 104 15.08 5.22 -23.33
N LEU A 105 15.14 4.05 -22.71
CA LEU A 105 16.36 3.26 -22.54
C LEU A 105 16.50 2.29 -23.72
N TYR A 106 17.68 2.28 -24.33
CA TYR A 106 17.99 1.49 -25.52
C TYR A 106 19.26 0.67 -25.31
N ILE A 107 19.37 -0.44 -26.03
CA ILE A 107 20.52 -1.32 -26.03
C ILE A 107 20.93 -1.55 -27.49
N ALA A 108 22.25 -1.54 -27.74
CA ALA A 108 22.81 -1.95 -29.02
C ALA A 108 23.27 -3.41 -28.95
N TYR A 109 22.88 -4.18 -29.96
CA TYR A 109 23.17 -5.60 -30.09
C TYR A 109 24.01 -5.84 -31.33
N TYR A 110 25.04 -6.68 -31.20
CA TYR A 110 25.85 -7.15 -32.32
C TYR A 110 25.37 -8.51 -32.80
N PHE A 111 25.08 -8.61 -34.11
CA PHE A 111 24.61 -9.82 -34.77
C PHE A 111 25.54 -10.21 -35.92
N PRO A 112 26.16 -11.39 -35.90
CA PRO A 112 26.96 -11.88 -37.01
C PRO A 112 26.10 -12.40 -38.17
N ASP A 113 26.66 -12.39 -39.39
CA ASP A 113 26.13 -13.10 -40.57
C ASP A 113 24.67 -12.78 -40.96
N LYS A 114 24.23 -11.54 -40.73
CA LYS A 114 22.82 -11.08 -40.89
C LYS A 114 21.78 -11.83 -40.03
N GLY A 115 22.21 -12.67 -39.09
CA GLY A 115 21.32 -13.34 -38.13
C GLY A 115 20.68 -12.39 -37.12
N LEU A 116 19.86 -12.94 -36.23
CA LEU A 116 19.30 -12.23 -35.06
C LEU A 116 19.78 -12.83 -33.75
N THR A 117 20.79 -13.71 -33.80
CA THR A 117 21.44 -14.28 -32.60
C THR A 117 22.43 -13.28 -32.04
N ILE A 118 22.24 -12.94 -30.76
CA ILE A 118 23.02 -11.92 -30.07
C ILE A 118 24.42 -12.46 -29.75
N LYS A 119 25.48 -11.73 -30.14
CA LYS A 119 26.87 -12.06 -29.75
C LYS A 119 27.52 -11.08 -28.80
N ALA A 120 27.09 -9.82 -28.82
CA ALA A 120 27.49 -8.82 -27.84
C ALA A 120 26.34 -7.85 -27.55
N ILE A 121 26.32 -7.33 -26.33
CA ILE A 121 25.30 -6.44 -25.80
C ILE A 121 26.01 -5.21 -25.22
N SER A 122 25.57 -4.01 -25.59
CA SER A 122 26.15 -2.78 -25.02
C SER A 122 25.62 -2.54 -23.61
N ILE A 123 26.29 -1.69 -22.83
CA ILE A 123 25.60 -1.03 -21.72
C ILE A 123 24.39 -0.26 -22.29
N PRO A 124 23.25 -0.18 -21.57
CA PRO A 124 22.12 0.59 -22.03
C PRO A 124 22.46 2.08 -22.09
N PHE A 125 21.81 2.80 -23.01
CA PHE A 125 21.99 4.23 -23.21
C PHE A 125 20.63 4.91 -23.42
N PHE A 126 20.60 6.23 -23.22
CA PHE A 126 19.36 7.01 -23.24
C PHE A 126 19.15 7.71 -24.58
N ILE A 127 17.91 7.68 -25.05
CA ILE A 127 17.41 8.64 -26.03
C ILE A 127 16.49 9.60 -25.28
N SER A 128 16.92 10.85 -25.14
CA SER A 128 16.22 11.84 -24.30
C SER A 128 16.47 13.27 -24.77
N SER A 129 15.48 14.14 -24.64
CA SER A 129 15.64 15.59 -24.85
C SER A 129 16.50 16.24 -23.75
N SER A 130 16.58 15.62 -22.57
CA SER A 130 17.22 16.15 -21.36
C SER A 130 18.66 15.69 -21.16
N CYS A 131 19.38 15.31 -22.22
CA CYS A 131 20.80 14.95 -22.10
C CYS A 131 21.61 16.13 -21.51
N GLY A 132 22.34 15.88 -20.40
CA GLY A 132 23.14 16.88 -19.69
C GLY A 132 22.96 16.87 -18.18
N SER A 133 21.84 16.34 -17.67
CA SER A 133 21.67 15.96 -16.27
C SER A 133 22.00 14.48 -16.07
N ILE A 134 22.07 14.04 -14.80
CA ILE A 134 22.05 12.61 -14.48
C ILE A 134 20.69 12.05 -14.94
N LEU A 135 20.72 10.90 -15.59
CA LEU A 135 19.53 10.14 -16.01
C LEU A 135 19.61 8.76 -15.39
N LEU A 136 18.49 8.25 -14.87
CA LEU A 136 18.37 6.91 -14.29
C LEU A 136 17.26 6.13 -14.97
N ALA A 137 17.49 4.82 -15.08
CA ALA A 137 16.47 3.85 -15.45
C ALA A 137 16.69 2.55 -14.68
N ALA A 138 15.60 1.89 -14.30
CA ALA A 138 15.62 0.57 -13.68
C ALA A 138 15.00 -0.45 -14.65
N ASN A 139 15.68 -1.57 -14.86
CA ASN A 139 15.21 -2.66 -15.71
C ASN A 139 15.34 -4.01 -14.98
N PRO A 140 14.24 -4.77 -14.80
CA PRO A 140 12.85 -4.41 -15.16
C PRO A 140 12.25 -3.34 -14.24
N ALA A 141 11.29 -2.56 -14.76
CA ALA A 141 10.56 -1.55 -13.98
C ALA A 141 9.54 -2.17 -12.99
N THR A 142 9.21 -3.45 -13.18
CA THR A 142 8.46 -4.27 -12.21
C THR A 142 9.30 -5.50 -11.89
N GLN A 143 9.54 -5.78 -10.61
CA GLN A 143 10.38 -6.88 -10.19
C GLN A 143 9.77 -7.65 -9.02
N VAL A 144 10.05 -8.95 -8.94
CA VAL A 144 9.61 -9.79 -7.82
C VAL A 144 10.44 -9.48 -6.57
N SER A 145 9.80 -9.44 -5.41
CA SER A 145 10.42 -9.29 -4.11
C SER A 145 11.64 -10.20 -3.93
N GLY A 146 12.74 -9.65 -3.40
CA GLY A 146 13.99 -10.38 -3.17
C GLY A 146 14.80 -10.73 -4.43
N GLN A 147 14.40 -10.24 -5.61
CA GLN A 147 15.19 -10.32 -6.83
C GLN A 147 15.98 -9.03 -7.10
N THR A 148 16.96 -9.09 -8.00
CA THR A 148 17.74 -7.90 -8.37
C THR A 148 17.12 -7.14 -9.53
N VAL A 149 17.17 -5.81 -9.49
CA VAL A 149 16.97 -4.95 -10.64
C VAL A 149 18.31 -4.35 -11.08
N VAL A 150 18.47 -4.13 -12.40
CA VAL A 150 19.63 -3.40 -12.93
C VAL A 150 19.27 -1.92 -13.03
N VAL A 151 20.00 -1.07 -12.31
CA VAL A 151 19.86 0.39 -12.39
C VAL A 151 20.98 0.93 -13.27
N THR A 152 20.62 1.60 -14.35
CA THR A 152 21.53 2.23 -15.31
C THR A 152 21.51 3.74 -15.14
N TRP A 153 22.68 4.38 -15.21
CA TRP A 153 22.81 5.83 -15.21
C TRP A 153 23.64 6.36 -16.39
N CYS A 154 23.41 7.63 -16.73
CA CYS A 154 24.23 8.40 -17.65
C CYS A 154 24.32 9.86 -17.18
N GLY A 155 25.47 10.51 -17.41
CA GLY A 155 25.69 11.91 -17.08
C GLY A 155 26.23 12.16 -15.66
N ALA A 156 26.78 11.14 -15.00
CA ALA A 156 27.43 11.30 -13.69
C ALA A 156 28.75 12.07 -13.82
N SER A 157 29.11 12.85 -12.80
CA SER A 157 30.42 13.51 -12.73
C SER A 157 31.48 12.51 -12.29
N ILE A 158 32.63 12.52 -12.95
CA ILE A 158 33.79 11.70 -12.57
C ILE A 158 34.62 12.30 -11.43
N SER A 159 34.23 13.47 -10.90
CA SER A 159 34.92 14.15 -9.79
C SER A 159 34.57 13.56 -8.42
N ASP A 160 33.43 12.90 -8.33
CA ASP A 160 32.81 12.49 -7.07
C ASP A 160 33.23 11.06 -6.72
N THR A 161 33.43 10.72 -5.44
CA THR A 161 33.81 9.35 -5.02
C THR A 161 32.71 8.74 -4.17
N ASP A 162 32.55 7.41 -4.27
CA ASP A 162 31.57 6.65 -3.48
C ASP A 162 30.12 7.14 -3.68
N ASP A 163 29.77 7.48 -4.93
CA ASP A 163 28.38 7.67 -5.34
C ASP A 163 27.61 6.35 -5.24
N TRP A 164 26.34 6.45 -4.89
CA TRP A 164 25.52 5.29 -4.56
C TRP A 164 24.10 5.46 -5.08
N ILE A 165 23.45 4.31 -5.27
CA ILE A 165 22.08 4.20 -5.73
C ILE A 165 21.29 3.51 -4.62
N ALA A 166 20.13 4.06 -4.31
CA ALA A 166 19.33 3.60 -3.17
C ALA A 166 17.83 3.74 -3.43
N PHE A 167 17.05 2.93 -2.72
CA PHE A 167 15.60 2.88 -2.79
C PHE A 167 14.96 3.64 -1.63
N TRP A 168 13.86 4.34 -1.94
CA TRP A 168 12.97 4.96 -0.97
C TRP A 168 11.54 4.46 -1.19
N LYS A 169 10.79 4.23 -0.10
CA LYS A 169 9.34 3.96 -0.19
C LYS A 169 8.61 5.22 -0.66
N ILE A 170 7.66 5.08 -1.59
CA ILE A 170 6.86 6.21 -2.07
C ILE A 170 5.63 6.34 -1.19
N ASP A 171 5.69 7.20 -0.19
CA ASP A 171 4.56 7.42 0.73
C ASP A 171 3.69 8.62 0.30
N SER A 172 4.34 9.71 -0.09
CA SER A 172 3.75 10.92 -0.68
C SER A 172 4.59 11.39 -1.88
N SER A 173 4.12 12.40 -2.62
CA SER A 173 4.91 13.05 -3.67
C SER A 173 6.32 13.38 -3.14
N PRO A 174 7.41 12.99 -3.84
CA PRO A 174 8.75 13.00 -3.29
C PRO A 174 9.17 14.42 -2.89
N SER A 175 9.31 14.67 -1.58
CA SER A 175 10.08 15.80 -1.07
C SER A 175 11.54 15.36 -0.92
N THR A 176 12.49 16.23 -1.22
CA THR A 176 13.93 15.93 -1.26
C THR A 176 14.57 15.73 0.12
N THR A 177 13.77 15.55 1.17
CA THR A 177 14.22 15.54 2.58
C THR A 177 13.74 14.33 3.39
N ASP A 178 13.08 13.34 2.76
CA ASP A 178 12.40 12.27 3.50
C ASP A 178 13.26 11.07 3.93
N HIS A 179 12.98 10.59 5.15
CA HIS A 179 13.64 9.51 5.91
C HIS A 179 13.32 8.08 5.42
N ASN A 180 12.73 7.91 4.23
CA ASN A 180 12.19 6.62 3.75
C ASN A 180 13.22 5.70 3.07
N PHE A 181 14.51 5.86 3.40
CA PHE A 181 15.60 5.04 2.87
C PHE A 181 15.40 3.58 3.26
N ILE A 182 15.57 2.66 2.30
CA ILE A 182 15.47 1.21 2.55
C ILE A 182 16.87 0.62 2.78
N PRO A 183 17.24 0.26 4.03
CA PRO A 183 18.62 -0.10 4.39
C PRO A 183 19.19 -1.30 3.65
N ASN A 184 18.32 -2.18 3.14
CA ASN A 184 18.70 -3.41 2.46
C ASN A 184 18.59 -3.32 0.92
N ALA A 185 18.25 -2.15 0.38
CA ALA A 185 18.06 -1.94 -1.06
C ALA A 185 18.88 -0.75 -1.56
N TRP A 186 20.20 -0.88 -1.55
CA TRP A 186 21.15 0.10 -2.08
C TRP A 186 22.48 -0.54 -2.47
N ALA A 187 23.27 0.16 -3.29
CA ALA A 187 24.65 -0.20 -3.59
C ALA A 187 25.47 1.04 -4.00
N TYR A 188 26.79 1.00 -3.77
CA TYR A 188 27.69 1.90 -4.46
C TYR A 188 27.64 1.65 -5.97
N THR A 189 27.93 2.69 -6.75
CA THR A 189 27.93 2.66 -8.23
C THR A 189 28.87 1.61 -8.83
N TYR A 190 29.95 1.23 -8.13
CA TYR A 190 30.85 0.14 -8.53
C TYR A 190 30.45 -1.25 -7.99
N GLY A 191 29.27 -1.34 -7.35
CA GLY A 191 28.74 -2.56 -6.74
C GLY A 191 29.20 -2.81 -5.31
N GLY A 192 28.29 -3.36 -4.50
CA GLY A 192 28.49 -3.68 -3.09
C GLY A 192 28.20 -2.51 -2.14
N THR A 193 28.45 -2.72 -0.85
CA THR A 193 28.12 -1.79 0.25
C THR A 193 29.36 -1.28 0.99
N THR A 194 30.56 -1.57 0.49
CA THR A 194 31.83 -1.15 1.09
C THR A 194 32.45 -0.02 0.29
N LYS A 195 32.84 1.06 0.97
CA LYS A 195 33.55 2.19 0.38
C LYS A 195 34.88 1.75 -0.24
N LYS A 196 35.20 2.30 -1.42
CA LYS A 196 36.45 2.05 -2.14
C LYS A 196 37.17 3.34 -2.54
N ASN A 197 36.58 4.52 -2.28
CA ASN A 197 37.10 5.81 -2.76
C ASN A 197 37.32 5.80 -4.28
N GLN A 198 36.41 5.18 -5.03
CA GLN A 198 36.47 5.10 -6.49
C GLN A 198 35.45 6.04 -7.12
N HIS A 199 35.85 6.67 -8.23
CA HIS A 199 34.98 7.51 -9.03
C HIS A 199 34.05 6.65 -9.89
N PRO A 200 32.73 6.93 -9.94
CA PRO A 200 31.85 6.30 -10.89
C PRO A 200 32.26 6.68 -12.31
N THR A 201 32.05 5.77 -13.24
CA THR A 201 32.07 6.12 -14.66
C THR A 201 30.92 7.07 -14.98
N ALA A 202 31.11 7.97 -15.95
CA ALA A 202 30.07 8.93 -16.36
C ALA A 202 28.75 8.25 -16.78
N SER A 203 28.82 6.99 -17.19
CA SER A 203 27.69 6.08 -17.36
C SER A 203 28.05 4.70 -16.86
N GLY A 204 27.08 3.98 -16.32
CA GLY A 204 27.28 2.63 -15.83
C GLY A 204 25.98 1.97 -15.41
N GLN A 205 26.09 0.79 -14.84
CA GLN A 205 24.96 0.07 -14.29
C GLN A 205 25.37 -0.73 -13.05
N VAL A 206 24.43 -0.93 -12.14
CA VAL A 206 24.62 -1.74 -10.93
C VAL A 206 23.38 -2.60 -10.69
N SER A 207 23.58 -3.83 -10.20
CA SER A 207 22.49 -4.70 -9.76
C SER A 207 22.21 -4.49 -8.28
N ILE A 208 20.95 -4.24 -7.92
CA ILE A 208 20.52 -3.99 -6.55
C ILE A 208 19.33 -4.89 -6.25
N GLN A 209 19.34 -5.56 -5.10
CA GLN A 209 18.18 -6.30 -4.60
C GLN A 209 17.02 -5.34 -4.35
N VAL A 210 15.85 -5.64 -4.91
CA VAL A 210 14.66 -4.83 -4.64
C VAL A 210 14.18 -5.07 -3.20
N PRO A 211 13.47 -4.10 -2.60
CA PRO A 211 12.84 -4.28 -1.29
C PRO A 211 11.95 -5.52 -1.22
N SER A 212 11.77 -6.05 -0.01
CA SER A 212 10.98 -7.27 0.20
C SER A 212 9.47 -7.03 0.24
N LEU A 213 9.04 -5.82 0.56
CA LEU A 213 7.62 -5.46 0.64
C LEU A 213 7.05 -5.16 -0.74
N PHE A 214 5.80 -5.53 -0.95
CA PHE A 214 5.04 -5.15 -2.13
C PHE A 214 4.90 -3.62 -2.16
N GLY A 215 5.04 -3.02 -3.35
CA GLY A 215 4.70 -1.61 -3.54
C GLY A 215 5.53 -0.89 -4.57
N ARG A 216 5.47 0.44 -4.54
CA ARG A 216 6.25 1.30 -5.45
C ARG A 216 7.37 1.97 -4.68
N TYR A 217 8.54 2.02 -5.34
CA TYR A 217 9.76 2.57 -4.78
C TYR A 217 10.41 3.55 -5.74
N THR A 218 10.90 4.65 -5.20
CA THR A 218 11.74 5.58 -5.96
C THR A 218 13.19 5.19 -5.79
N VAL A 219 13.91 5.13 -6.90
CA VAL A 219 15.33 4.84 -6.94
C VAL A 219 16.07 6.12 -7.29
N TYR A 220 17.02 6.51 -6.45
CA TYR A 220 17.79 7.74 -6.62
C TYR A 220 19.27 7.47 -6.88
N PHE A 221 19.92 8.43 -7.51
CA PHE A 221 21.38 8.54 -7.54
C PHE A 221 21.83 9.63 -6.56
N CYS A 222 22.68 9.25 -5.62
CA CYS A 222 23.14 10.08 -4.53
C CYS A 222 24.65 10.30 -4.60
N LYS A 223 25.08 11.56 -4.50
CA LYS A 223 26.47 11.96 -4.72
C LYS A 223 27.31 12.01 -3.44
N ASN A 224 28.62 11.79 -3.57
CA ASN A 224 29.67 12.06 -2.58
C ASN A 224 29.42 11.43 -1.19
N ALA A 225 28.88 10.20 -1.16
CA ALA A 225 28.45 9.54 0.08
C ALA A 225 27.52 10.39 0.98
N GLY A 226 26.90 11.45 0.44
CA GLY A 226 25.94 12.30 1.12
C GLY A 226 24.50 11.96 0.73
N TYR A 227 23.55 12.71 1.30
CA TYR A 227 22.11 12.56 1.04
C TYR A 227 21.59 13.47 -0.08
N THR A 228 22.48 14.10 -0.85
CA THR A 228 22.09 14.88 -2.03
C THR A 228 21.78 13.94 -3.19
N CYS A 229 20.52 13.60 -3.30
CA CYS A 229 19.99 12.64 -4.27
C CYS A 229 19.19 13.36 -5.36
N SER A 230 19.33 12.92 -6.61
CA SER A 230 18.62 13.53 -7.75
C SER A 230 18.26 12.48 -8.81
N SER A 231 17.44 12.89 -9.78
CA SER A 231 17.14 12.12 -10.99
C SER A 231 16.49 10.75 -10.71
N PRO A 232 15.30 10.73 -10.08
CA PRO A 232 14.66 9.48 -9.69
C PRO A 232 14.15 8.66 -10.87
N THR A 233 14.10 7.34 -10.69
CA THR A 233 13.25 6.42 -11.46
C THR A 233 12.38 5.62 -10.49
N THR A 234 11.38 4.86 -10.98
CA THR A 234 10.45 4.11 -10.13
C THR A 234 10.51 2.63 -10.45
N VAL A 235 10.47 1.79 -9.41
CA VAL A 235 10.37 0.34 -9.49
C VAL A 235 9.12 -0.11 -8.75
N LYS A 236 8.29 -0.94 -9.38
CA LYS A 236 7.20 -1.66 -8.71
C LYS A 236 7.73 -3.01 -8.23
N VAL A 237 7.66 -3.26 -6.94
CA VAL A 237 7.90 -4.58 -6.35
C VAL A 237 6.57 -5.32 -6.25
N VAL A 238 6.56 -6.56 -6.73
CA VAL A 238 5.43 -7.49 -6.59
C VAL A 238 5.87 -8.73 -5.84
N ASP A 239 4.93 -9.40 -5.18
CA ASP A 239 5.19 -10.69 -4.55
C ASP A 239 4.05 -11.65 -4.91
N PRO A 240 4.25 -12.54 -5.90
CA PRO A 240 3.23 -13.51 -6.30
C PRO A 240 2.81 -14.45 -5.17
N THR A 241 3.64 -14.61 -4.13
CA THR A 241 3.38 -15.55 -3.03
C THR A 241 2.32 -15.03 -2.06
N ILE A 242 1.96 -13.74 -2.11
CA ILE A 242 0.89 -13.19 -1.29
C ILE A 242 -0.49 -13.65 -1.78
N CYS A 243 -0.63 -14.01 -3.05
CA CYS A 243 -1.91 -14.45 -3.60
C CYS A 243 -2.13 -15.93 -3.39
N LYS A 244 -3.36 -16.31 -3.05
CA LYS A 244 -3.76 -17.72 -2.99
C LYS A 244 -3.94 -18.33 -4.38
N PRO A 245 -3.69 -19.64 -4.57
CA PRO A 245 -3.82 -20.32 -5.87
C PRO A 245 -5.24 -20.39 -6.46
N SER A 246 -6.27 -20.07 -5.70
CA SER A 246 -7.68 -20.03 -6.11
C SER A 246 -8.43 -19.12 -5.13
N PRO A 247 -9.47 -18.35 -5.53
CA PRO A 247 -10.24 -17.52 -4.60
C PRO A 247 -10.85 -18.40 -3.52
N SER A 248 -10.16 -18.44 -2.38
CA SER A 248 -10.45 -19.28 -1.23
C SER A 248 -9.97 -18.51 -0.01
N THR A 249 -10.85 -18.42 0.98
CA THR A 249 -10.55 -17.76 2.25
C THR A 249 -9.88 -18.75 3.20
N THR A 250 -9.15 -18.25 4.20
CA THR A 250 -8.53 -19.12 5.23
C THR A 250 -9.61 -19.71 6.14
N SER A 251 -10.68 -18.94 6.38
CA SER A 251 -11.86 -19.34 7.13
C SER A 251 -13.09 -19.50 6.23
N THR A 252 -14.22 -19.91 6.79
CA THR A 252 -15.53 -19.92 6.11
C THR A 252 -16.11 -18.51 5.88
N VAL A 253 -15.48 -17.45 6.40
CA VAL A 253 -15.87 -16.06 6.12
C VAL A 253 -15.46 -15.72 4.70
N GLN A 254 -16.44 -15.54 3.82
CA GLN A 254 -16.24 -15.25 2.40
C GLN A 254 -16.47 -13.77 2.07
N HIS A 255 -17.25 -13.07 2.89
CA HIS A 255 -17.57 -11.66 2.71
C HIS A 255 -17.47 -10.90 4.02
N ILE A 256 -16.95 -9.67 3.94
CA ILE A 256 -17.09 -8.68 5.01
C ILE A 256 -17.74 -7.40 4.51
N ILE A 257 -18.49 -6.76 5.40
CA ILE A 257 -19.02 -5.40 5.20
C ILE A 257 -18.60 -4.56 6.40
N THR A 258 -17.73 -3.58 6.20
CA THR A 258 -17.35 -2.61 7.23
C THR A 258 -18.17 -1.34 7.02
N ILE A 259 -19.11 -1.10 7.92
CA ILE A 259 -19.89 0.14 8.01
C ILE A 259 -19.11 1.10 8.89
N ILE A 260 -18.90 2.32 8.41
CA ILE A 260 -18.09 3.35 9.08
C ILE A 260 -19.01 4.54 9.45
N PRO A 261 -19.69 4.50 10.61
CA PRO A 261 -20.36 5.68 11.17
C PRO A 261 -19.34 6.68 11.71
N GLU A 262 -19.83 7.79 12.23
CA GLU A 262 -19.03 8.96 12.57
C GLU A 262 -19.11 9.38 14.04
N ASN A 263 -17.93 9.75 14.57
CA ASN A 263 -17.75 10.68 15.68
C ASN A 263 -18.36 10.30 17.03
N HIS A 264 -18.08 9.08 17.54
CA HIS A 264 -18.54 8.65 18.86
C HIS A 264 -17.47 7.86 19.61
N SER A 265 -17.30 8.15 20.91
CA SER A 265 -16.47 7.34 21.80
C SER A 265 -17.22 6.07 22.25
N PHE A 266 -16.47 5.08 22.73
CA PHE A 266 -17.07 3.86 23.28
C PHE A 266 -18.03 4.18 24.42
N ASP A 267 -17.63 5.03 25.38
CA ASP A 267 -18.47 5.42 26.50
C ASP A 267 -19.71 6.22 26.07
N SER A 268 -19.64 7.04 25.00
CA SER A 268 -20.81 7.81 24.56
C SER A 268 -21.94 6.92 24.04
N ILE A 269 -21.62 5.72 23.55
CA ILE A 269 -22.60 4.71 23.13
C ILE A 269 -22.83 3.66 24.23
N TYR A 270 -21.80 2.90 24.59
CA TYR A 270 -21.88 1.71 25.45
C TYR A 270 -21.69 2.00 26.94
N GLY A 271 -21.37 3.23 27.35
CA GLY A 271 -21.06 3.57 28.74
C GLY A 271 -22.19 3.22 29.73
N ARG A 272 -23.46 3.20 29.28
CA ARG A 272 -24.63 2.75 30.06
C ARG A 272 -25.07 1.31 29.78
N TYR A 273 -24.55 0.68 28.73
CA TYR A 273 -24.76 -0.75 28.48
C TYR A 273 -23.94 -1.60 29.45
N CYS A 274 -22.68 -1.21 29.62
CA CYS A 274 -21.69 -1.87 30.45
C CYS A 274 -22.01 -1.73 31.95
N GLN A 275 -21.66 -2.75 32.75
CA GLN A 275 -22.10 -2.89 34.14
C GLN A 275 -20.97 -3.20 35.12
N ALA A 276 -19.77 -3.54 34.64
CA ALA A 276 -18.61 -3.66 35.50
C ALA A 276 -18.24 -2.29 36.06
N THR A 277 -17.71 -2.25 37.29
CA THR A 277 -17.29 -1.00 37.92
C THR A 277 -16.21 -0.31 37.07
N THR A 278 -16.29 1.01 36.90
CA THR A 278 -15.27 1.80 36.19
C THR A 278 -13.88 1.55 36.79
N GLY A 279 -12.90 1.25 35.95
CA GLY A 279 -11.52 0.91 36.33
C GLY A 279 -11.33 -0.52 36.84
N SER A 280 -12.35 -1.39 36.76
CA SER A 280 -12.27 -2.76 37.30
C SER A 280 -11.50 -3.74 36.43
N ASN A 281 -11.29 -3.45 35.14
CA ASN A 281 -10.57 -4.30 34.20
C ASN A 281 -11.06 -5.77 34.22
N PRO A 282 -12.33 -6.03 33.86
CA PRO A 282 -12.90 -7.37 33.92
C PRO A 282 -12.10 -8.36 33.05
N THR A 283 -12.01 -9.60 33.51
CA THR A 283 -11.36 -10.71 32.77
C THR A 283 -12.36 -11.71 32.19
N CYS A 284 -13.64 -11.52 32.46
CA CYS A 284 -14.71 -12.34 31.88
C CYS A 284 -15.09 -11.76 30.51
N ASN A 285 -15.73 -12.54 29.64
CA ASN A 285 -16.02 -12.08 28.27
C ASN A 285 -17.52 -12.17 27.89
N ILE A 286 -18.42 -12.41 28.84
CA ILE A 286 -19.84 -12.68 28.52
C ILE A 286 -20.75 -11.64 29.15
N GLY A 287 -21.38 -10.84 28.29
CA GLY A 287 -22.41 -9.88 28.63
C GLY A 287 -21.91 -8.61 29.31
N PRO A 288 -22.84 -7.71 29.68
CA PRO A 288 -22.50 -6.35 30.10
C PRO A 288 -21.74 -6.27 31.43
N PHE A 289 -21.82 -7.28 32.30
CA PHE A 289 -21.01 -7.37 33.53
C PHE A 289 -19.52 -7.57 33.27
N CYS A 290 -19.17 -7.93 32.04
CA CYS A 290 -17.81 -8.09 31.57
C CYS A 290 -17.30 -6.88 30.79
N CYS A 291 -18.02 -5.76 30.82
CA CYS A 291 -17.59 -4.51 30.21
C CYS A 291 -17.67 -3.40 31.25
N GLU A 292 -16.68 -2.50 31.26
CA GLU A 292 -16.63 -1.37 32.19
C GLU A 292 -17.68 -0.30 31.87
N ALA A 293 -18.50 0.04 32.87
CA ALA A 293 -19.41 1.16 32.80
C ALA A 293 -18.63 2.49 32.81
N ALA A 294 -19.15 3.48 32.11
CA ALA A 294 -18.64 4.84 32.21
C ALA A 294 -18.77 5.36 33.66
N PRO A 295 -17.86 6.24 34.12
CA PRO A 295 -17.92 6.80 35.47
C PRO A 295 -19.23 7.54 35.71
N THR A 296 -19.72 7.52 36.95
CA THR A 296 -20.93 8.27 37.32
C THR A 296 -20.72 9.79 37.24
N SER A 297 -19.49 10.24 37.48
CA SER A 297 -19.12 11.65 37.39
C SER A 297 -17.63 11.82 37.11
N VAL A 298 -17.26 12.86 36.39
CA VAL A 298 -15.87 13.28 36.13
C VAL A 298 -15.72 14.72 36.58
N ASN A 299 -14.75 15.00 37.46
CA ASN A 299 -14.55 16.33 38.07
C ASN A 299 -15.84 16.94 38.66
N GLY A 300 -16.72 16.10 39.25
CA GLY A 300 -18.01 16.53 39.81
C GLY A 300 -19.11 16.81 38.78
N SER A 301 -18.85 16.63 37.48
CA SER A 301 -19.86 16.73 36.41
C SER A 301 -20.43 15.37 36.08
N PHE A 302 -21.74 15.30 35.83
CA PHE A 302 -22.47 14.09 35.47
C PHE A 302 -22.66 14.00 33.95
N PRO A 303 -22.75 12.80 33.36
CA PRO A 303 -22.92 12.66 31.93
C PRO A 303 -24.28 13.19 31.50
N LYS A 304 -24.29 14.01 30.45
CA LYS A 304 -25.54 14.40 29.77
C LYS A 304 -26.19 13.19 29.11
N ASN A 305 -27.51 13.24 28.96
CA ASN A 305 -28.23 12.21 28.22
C ASN A 305 -28.14 12.50 26.72
N LEU A 306 -27.32 11.74 25.99
CA LEU A 306 -27.19 11.89 24.54
C LEU A 306 -28.44 11.30 23.87
N THR A 307 -29.39 12.16 23.56
CA THR A 307 -30.55 11.85 22.72
C THR A 307 -30.24 12.23 21.28
N ASP A 308 -31.07 11.80 20.34
CA ASP A 308 -30.96 12.21 18.93
C ASP A 308 -30.99 13.75 18.79
N GLN A 309 -31.83 14.43 19.56
CA GLN A 309 -31.88 15.89 19.58
C GLN A 309 -30.60 16.49 20.16
N GLU A 310 -30.03 15.90 21.20
CA GLU A 310 -28.76 16.39 21.77
C GLU A 310 -27.58 16.16 20.82
N ASN A 311 -27.57 15.03 20.08
CA ASN A 311 -26.57 14.78 19.06
C ASN A 311 -26.61 15.85 17.96
N LEU A 312 -27.80 16.31 17.56
CA LEU A 312 -27.97 17.41 16.61
C LEU A 312 -27.59 18.79 17.20
N ASN A 313 -27.66 18.96 18.52
CA ASN A 313 -27.48 20.25 19.17
C ASN A 313 -26.01 20.62 19.39
N PHE A 314 -25.11 19.65 19.44
CA PHE A 314 -23.73 19.89 19.85
C PHE A 314 -22.75 18.96 19.13
N ASN A 315 -21.78 19.56 18.44
CA ASN A 315 -20.64 18.86 17.87
C ASN A 315 -19.39 19.14 18.71
N PRO A 316 -18.88 18.17 19.50
CA PRO A 316 -17.64 18.35 20.24
C PRO A 316 -16.45 18.51 19.28
N SER A 317 -15.41 19.21 19.73
CA SER A 317 -14.21 19.35 18.91
C SER A 317 -13.40 18.06 18.94
N HIS A 318 -13.18 17.47 17.77
CA HIS A 318 -12.40 16.24 17.56
C HIS A 318 -11.12 16.51 16.75
N SER A 319 -10.53 17.70 16.91
CA SER A 319 -9.21 17.96 16.33
C SER A 319 -8.13 17.28 17.17
N ALA A 320 -7.02 16.90 16.54
CA ALA A 320 -5.90 16.25 17.22
C ALA A 320 -5.41 17.04 18.43
N SER A 321 -5.31 18.37 18.29
CA SER A 321 -4.92 19.28 19.36
C SER A 321 -5.86 19.25 20.57
N CYS A 322 -7.15 19.02 20.33
CA CYS A 322 -8.17 18.93 21.37
C CYS A 322 -8.11 17.60 22.08
N GLU A 323 -8.19 16.50 21.34
CA GLU A 323 -8.16 15.16 21.92
C GLU A 323 -6.88 14.93 22.72
N ILE A 324 -5.70 15.30 22.20
CA ILE A 324 -4.43 15.18 22.93
C ILE A 324 -4.47 15.96 24.25
N CYS A 325 -5.05 17.16 24.24
CA CYS A 325 -5.19 17.97 25.45
C CYS A 325 -6.17 17.33 26.44
N GLU A 326 -7.30 16.81 25.96
CA GLU A 326 -8.38 16.23 26.76
C GLU A 326 -7.98 14.89 27.41
N ILE A 327 -7.28 14.05 26.65
CA ILE A 327 -6.64 12.80 27.10
C ILE A 327 -5.62 13.09 28.21
N ASN A 328 -4.88 14.21 28.10
CA ASN A 328 -3.95 14.69 29.12
C ASN A 328 -2.99 13.59 29.63
N ASN A 329 -2.20 13.00 28.72
CA ASN A 329 -1.26 11.90 29.03
C ASN A 329 -1.93 10.71 29.73
N GLY A 330 -3.14 10.33 29.29
CA GLY A 330 -3.89 9.20 29.82
C GLY A 330 -4.64 9.47 31.12
N SER A 331 -4.65 10.72 31.61
CA SER A 331 -5.44 11.10 32.79
C SER A 331 -6.94 11.20 32.51
N MET A 332 -7.33 11.32 31.24
CA MET A 332 -8.72 11.38 30.76
C MET A 332 -9.58 12.37 31.57
N ASN A 333 -9.06 13.58 31.86
CA ASN A 333 -9.69 14.47 32.84
C ASN A 333 -9.91 15.90 32.35
N ARG A 334 -9.67 16.18 31.05
CA ARG A 334 -9.81 17.53 30.49
C ARG A 334 -10.92 17.68 29.46
N TYR A 335 -11.76 16.68 29.23
CA TYR A 335 -12.92 16.79 28.32
C TYR A 335 -13.95 17.84 28.76
N ILE A 336 -14.14 18.03 30.07
CA ILE A 336 -15.15 18.96 30.60
C ILE A 336 -14.59 20.37 30.84
N THR A 337 -13.34 20.44 31.33
CA THR A 337 -12.60 21.70 31.56
C THR A 337 -11.10 21.47 31.41
N GLY A 338 -10.33 22.46 30.96
CA GLY A 338 -8.86 22.44 31.01
C GLY A 338 -8.16 22.57 29.66
N CYS A 339 -8.91 22.51 28.56
CA CYS A 339 -8.51 22.76 27.18
C CYS A 339 -9.43 23.82 26.57
N SER A 340 -9.05 24.41 25.43
CA SER A 340 -9.87 25.40 24.73
C SER A 340 -11.20 24.85 24.19
N CYS A 341 -11.26 23.54 23.98
CA CYS A 341 -12.40 22.79 23.43
C CYS A 341 -13.16 21.99 24.48
N SER A 342 -12.71 22.02 25.74
CA SER A 342 -13.41 21.32 26.80
C SER A 342 -14.83 21.87 26.98
N ASN A 343 -15.80 20.98 27.10
CA ASN A 343 -17.18 21.36 27.33
C ASN A 343 -17.89 20.29 28.18
N PRO A 344 -18.80 20.66 29.10
CA PRO A 344 -19.65 19.69 29.79
C PRO A 344 -20.46 18.77 28.86
N SER A 345 -20.75 19.20 27.63
CA SER A 345 -21.39 18.37 26.61
C SER A 345 -20.48 17.27 26.03
N ASN A 346 -19.15 17.37 26.17
CA ASN A 346 -18.22 16.31 25.76
C ASN A 346 -18.44 15.06 26.62
N PHE A 347 -18.92 15.22 27.86
CA PHE A 347 -19.36 14.10 28.70
C PHE A 347 -20.86 13.85 28.51
N ALA A 348 -21.20 13.14 27.44
CA ALA A 348 -22.57 12.73 27.11
C ALA A 348 -22.62 11.23 26.80
N ILE A 349 -23.65 10.56 27.29
CA ILE A 349 -23.83 9.11 27.09
C ILE A 349 -25.26 8.84 26.62
N ALA A 350 -25.37 8.04 25.56
CA ALA A 350 -26.64 7.67 24.96
C ALA A 350 -27.52 6.89 25.94
N ASN A 351 -28.82 7.13 25.88
CA ASN A 351 -29.78 6.26 26.56
C ASN A 351 -30.11 5.03 25.70
N SER A 352 -30.81 4.08 26.30
CA SER A 352 -31.22 2.83 25.64
C SER A 352 -32.17 3.01 24.46
N ILE A 353 -32.79 4.17 24.28
CA ILE A 353 -33.64 4.47 23.11
C ILE A 353 -32.76 4.92 21.96
N SER A 354 -31.87 5.90 22.20
CA SER A 354 -30.97 6.42 21.17
C SER A 354 -29.87 5.44 20.75
N ALA A 355 -29.42 4.52 21.61
CA ALA A 355 -28.42 3.49 21.28
C ALA A 355 -29.03 2.07 21.13
N ILE A 356 -30.32 1.97 20.79
CA ILE A 356 -31.06 0.69 20.82
C ILE A 356 -30.45 -0.38 19.89
N GLY A 357 -30.00 0.00 18.69
CA GLY A 357 -29.37 -0.88 17.72
C GLY A 357 -28.06 -1.46 18.27
N TYR A 358 -27.18 -0.57 18.74
CA TYR A 358 -25.92 -0.97 19.38
C TYR A 358 -26.14 -1.92 20.56
N TYR A 359 -27.09 -1.62 21.45
CA TYR A 359 -27.35 -2.46 22.62
C TYR A 359 -27.97 -3.81 22.23
N SER A 360 -28.75 -3.84 21.16
CA SER A 360 -29.29 -5.08 20.59
C SER A 360 -28.20 -5.95 19.99
N TRP A 361 -27.28 -5.36 19.21
CA TRP A 361 -26.16 -6.08 18.62
C TRP A 361 -25.18 -6.58 19.68
N ALA A 362 -24.86 -5.78 20.70
CA ALA A 362 -23.99 -6.20 21.79
C ALA A 362 -24.52 -7.41 22.57
N LYS A 363 -25.85 -7.50 22.76
CA LYS A 363 -26.49 -8.68 23.40
C LYS A 363 -26.48 -9.91 22.49
N SER A 364 -26.50 -9.71 21.18
CA SER A 364 -26.68 -10.78 20.21
C SER A 364 -25.37 -11.31 19.63
N TYR A 365 -24.32 -10.49 19.64
CA TYR A 365 -23.04 -10.73 18.97
C TYR A 365 -21.86 -10.31 19.86
N ALA A 366 -20.76 -9.83 19.27
CA ALA A 366 -19.54 -9.48 19.99
C ALA A 366 -19.22 -7.99 19.83
N ILE A 367 -18.86 -7.33 20.93
CA ILE A 367 -18.27 -5.98 20.92
C ILE A 367 -16.81 -6.02 21.36
N GLY A 368 -15.99 -5.11 20.82
CA GLY A 368 -14.65 -4.86 21.33
C GLY A 368 -14.67 -3.66 22.27
N ASP A 369 -14.34 -3.87 23.55
CA ASP A 369 -14.30 -2.76 24.53
C ASP A 369 -12.90 -2.12 24.67
N ARG A 370 -11.99 -2.52 23.79
CA ARG A 370 -10.63 -1.98 23.61
C ARG A 370 -10.31 -1.71 22.14
N TYR A 371 -11.29 -1.26 21.38
CA TYR A 371 -11.09 -0.78 20.02
C TYR A 371 -10.79 0.71 20.07
N PHE A 372 -9.58 1.12 19.67
CA PHE A 372 -9.10 2.49 19.78
C PHE A 372 -9.04 3.18 18.42
N GLN A 373 -9.28 4.49 18.44
CA GLN A 373 -9.00 5.38 17.33
C GLN A 373 -7.49 5.39 17.04
N SER A 374 -7.12 5.13 15.78
CA SER A 374 -5.72 4.90 15.39
C SER A 374 -4.83 6.11 15.67
N ALA A 375 -5.34 7.31 15.47
CA ALA A 375 -4.65 8.55 15.81
C ALA A 375 -5.63 9.58 16.39
N ALA A 376 -5.22 10.25 17.46
CA ALA A 376 -5.99 11.35 18.03
C ALA A 376 -6.12 12.48 16.98
N GLY A 377 -7.34 12.75 16.52
CA GLY A 377 -7.61 13.60 15.35
C GLY A 377 -8.90 13.24 14.61
N ALA A 378 -9.23 14.03 13.61
CA ALA A 378 -10.52 13.96 12.92
C ALA A 378 -10.69 12.75 11.95
N SER A 379 -11.87 12.67 11.35
CA SER A 379 -12.37 11.58 10.50
C SER A 379 -11.44 11.18 9.36
N THR A 380 -11.11 12.10 8.46
CA THR A 380 -10.40 11.79 7.21
C THR A 380 -8.98 11.27 7.49
N GLU A 381 -8.33 11.72 8.57
CA GLU A 381 -7.07 11.15 9.05
C GLU A 381 -7.23 9.69 9.47
N ASN A 382 -8.27 9.38 10.27
CA ASN A 382 -8.48 8.04 10.80
C ASN A 382 -9.02 7.06 9.74
N ASP A 383 -9.78 7.54 8.77
CA ASP A 383 -10.27 6.74 7.65
C ASP A 383 -9.11 6.12 6.83
N MET A 384 -7.94 6.79 6.77
CA MET A 384 -6.75 6.25 6.11
C MET A 384 -6.30 4.90 6.68
N TYR A 385 -6.59 4.62 7.95
CA TYR A 385 -6.19 3.36 8.58
C TYR A 385 -7.01 2.15 8.10
N TYR A 386 -8.15 2.35 7.42
CA TYR A 386 -8.86 1.28 6.71
C TYR A 386 -8.24 0.96 5.34
N ALA A 387 -7.53 1.92 4.73
CA ALA A 387 -6.92 1.74 3.40
C ALA A 387 -5.43 1.37 3.44
N VAL A 388 -4.63 2.06 4.25
CA VAL A 388 -3.15 1.95 4.25
C VAL A 388 -2.57 1.57 5.62
N GLY A 389 -3.37 1.64 6.68
CA GLY A 389 -2.95 1.26 8.04
C GLY A 389 -1.81 2.10 8.61
N LYS A 390 -1.75 3.40 8.26
CA LYS A 390 -0.80 4.37 8.83
C LYS A 390 -1.32 5.79 8.67
N PHE A 391 -0.75 6.70 9.47
CA PHE A 391 -0.92 8.13 9.32
C PHE A 391 -0.41 8.67 7.97
N LEU A 392 -1.16 9.60 7.36
CA LEU A 392 -0.78 10.30 6.13
C LEU A 392 -0.84 11.83 6.23
N PHE A 393 -1.78 12.36 7.00
CA PHE A 393 -1.98 13.79 7.23
C PHE A 393 -2.83 14.01 8.48
N LEU A 394 -2.76 15.22 9.02
CA LEU A 394 -3.41 15.61 10.26
C LEU A 394 -4.86 16.05 10.01
N ASP A 395 -5.79 15.60 10.83
CA ASP A 395 -7.21 15.94 10.79
C ASP A 395 -7.78 15.87 9.35
N ASN A 396 -8.69 16.76 9.00
CA ASN A 396 -9.31 16.82 7.67
C ASN A 396 -8.54 17.75 6.71
N THR A 397 -7.20 17.81 6.81
CA THR A 397 -6.38 18.81 6.06
C THR A 397 -6.07 18.45 4.62
N ALA A 398 -6.39 17.23 4.18
CA ALA A 398 -6.15 16.76 2.82
C ALA A 398 -7.46 16.31 2.16
N VAL A 399 -7.54 16.52 0.84
CA VAL A 399 -8.65 16.04 0.02
C VAL A 399 -8.10 15.36 -1.24
N PRO A 400 -8.85 14.44 -1.88
CA PRO A 400 -8.38 13.69 -3.04
C PRO A 400 -8.02 14.60 -4.24
N GLN A 401 -6.82 14.44 -4.79
CA GLN A 401 -6.25 15.34 -5.82
C GLN A 401 -7.09 15.50 -7.10
N ASP A 402 -7.75 14.44 -7.56
CA ASP A 402 -8.48 14.47 -8.83
C ASP A 402 -9.84 15.16 -8.64
N LYS A 403 -9.89 16.44 -9.03
CA LYS A 403 -11.06 17.30 -8.97
C LYS A 403 -12.25 16.82 -9.81
N ASN A 404 -12.03 15.85 -10.70
CA ASN A 404 -13.08 15.28 -11.53
C ASN A 404 -13.73 14.04 -10.90
N LEU A 405 -13.21 13.52 -9.78
CA LEU A 405 -13.89 12.46 -9.04
C LEU A 405 -15.24 12.96 -8.52
N ASN A 406 -16.24 12.08 -8.53
CA ASN A 406 -17.49 12.32 -7.79
C ASN A 406 -17.15 12.70 -6.34
N GLY A 407 -17.79 13.75 -5.80
CA GLY A 407 -17.52 14.25 -4.44
C GLY A 407 -16.22 15.07 -4.27
N ALA A 408 -15.30 15.12 -5.23
CA ALA A 408 -14.08 15.94 -5.09
C ALA A 408 -14.29 17.43 -5.42
N ARG A 409 -15.36 17.77 -6.16
CA ARG A 409 -15.73 19.16 -6.51
C ARG A 409 -16.23 19.99 -5.33
N CYS A 410 -16.48 19.34 -4.20
CA CYS A 410 -16.89 19.94 -2.95
C CYS A 410 -15.78 20.82 -2.35
N TYR A 411 -14.54 20.64 -2.82
CA TYR A 411 -13.36 21.26 -2.26
C TYR A 411 -12.70 22.27 -3.20
N SER A 412 -12.10 23.31 -2.61
CA SER A 412 -11.39 24.38 -3.35
C SER A 412 -9.88 24.38 -3.13
N SER A 413 -9.39 23.72 -2.07
CA SER A 413 -7.97 23.63 -1.69
C SER A 413 -7.69 22.32 -0.94
N GLY A 414 -6.45 22.08 -0.51
CA GLY A 414 -6.08 20.88 0.26
C GLY A 414 -5.83 19.61 -0.57
N PHE A 415 -5.86 19.70 -1.90
CA PHE A 415 -5.68 18.57 -2.82
C PHE A 415 -4.34 17.83 -2.62
N LYS A 416 -4.39 16.51 -2.41
CA LYS A 416 -3.24 15.62 -2.19
C LYS A 416 -3.44 14.26 -2.88
N SER A 417 -2.33 13.66 -3.28
CA SER A 417 -2.26 12.25 -3.69
C SER A 417 -1.17 11.54 -2.89
N TYR A 418 -1.49 10.32 -2.50
CA TYR A 418 -0.56 9.42 -1.82
C TYR A 418 -0.29 8.20 -2.69
N TYR A 419 0.88 7.61 -2.52
CA TYR A 419 1.37 6.53 -3.39
C TYR A 419 1.76 5.28 -2.62
N SER A 420 1.50 5.29 -1.31
CA SER A 420 1.62 4.10 -0.46
C SER A 420 0.72 2.99 -1.02
N THR A 421 1.16 1.75 -0.87
CA THR A 421 0.32 0.59 -1.18
C THR A 421 -0.82 0.50 -0.19
N THR A 422 -2.04 0.34 -0.70
CA THR A 422 -3.26 0.11 0.08
C THR A 422 -3.62 -1.38 0.12
N ILE A 423 -4.50 -1.77 1.04
CA ILE A 423 -5.09 -3.11 1.05
C ILE A 423 -5.83 -3.40 -0.27
N ALA A 424 -6.47 -2.39 -0.87
CA ALA A 424 -7.12 -2.49 -2.17
C ALA A 424 -6.14 -2.79 -3.32
N ASP A 425 -4.91 -2.28 -3.29
CA ASP A 425 -3.87 -2.63 -4.26
C ASP A 425 -3.50 -4.11 -4.17
N LEU A 426 -3.40 -4.67 -2.96
CA LEU A 426 -3.14 -6.09 -2.74
C LEU A 426 -4.31 -6.96 -3.21
N LEU A 427 -5.55 -6.56 -2.88
CA LEU A 427 -6.76 -7.26 -3.34
C LEU A 427 -6.86 -7.26 -4.87
N ASN A 428 -6.62 -6.11 -5.52
CA ASN A 428 -6.58 -6.01 -6.98
C ASN A 428 -5.49 -6.90 -7.58
N TYR A 429 -4.29 -6.94 -6.98
CA TYR A 429 -3.20 -7.79 -7.44
C TYR A 429 -3.56 -9.28 -7.39
N CYS A 430 -4.31 -9.70 -6.38
CA CYS A 430 -4.76 -11.08 -6.20
C CYS A 430 -6.14 -11.38 -6.81
N ASN A 431 -6.73 -10.46 -7.58
CA ASN A 431 -8.07 -10.57 -8.17
C ASN A 431 -9.18 -10.86 -7.15
N ILE A 432 -9.14 -10.17 -6.00
CA ILE A 432 -10.13 -10.30 -4.94
C ILE A 432 -11.07 -9.10 -5.02
N SER A 433 -12.37 -9.36 -5.13
CA SER A 433 -13.37 -8.30 -5.33
C SER A 433 -13.51 -7.44 -4.08
N TRP A 434 -13.48 -6.13 -4.26
CA TRP A 434 -13.76 -5.19 -3.20
C TRP A 434 -14.58 -4.01 -3.71
N THR A 435 -15.35 -3.36 -2.86
CA THR A 435 -16.10 -2.16 -3.24
C THR A 435 -16.29 -1.23 -2.05
N PHE A 436 -16.09 0.06 -2.28
CA PHE A 436 -16.55 1.12 -1.40
C PHE A 436 -17.94 1.57 -1.85
N PHE A 437 -18.94 1.31 -1.01
CA PHE A 437 -20.33 1.68 -1.23
C PHE A 437 -20.62 2.98 -0.48
N ALA A 438 -20.84 4.07 -1.21
CA ALA A 438 -21.16 5.36 -0.61
C ALA A 438 -22.59 5.78 -0.93
N GLU A 439 -23.34 6.22 0.08
CA GLU A 439 -24.67 6.77 -0.16
C GLU A 439 -24.59 8.06 -1.00
N GLY A 440 -25.39 8.16 -2.06
CA GLY A 440 -25.42 9.34 -2.92
C GLY A 440 -24.26 9.41 -3.92
N TYR A 441 -23.44 8.36 -4.07
CA TYR A 441 -22.32 8.32 -5.01
C TYR A 441 -22.75 8.60 -6.47
N ASP A 442 -23.91 8.07 -6.87
CA ASP A 442 -24.46 8.26 -8.23
C ASP A 442 -25.11 9.65 -8.39
N GLN A 443 -25.33 10.38 -7.29
CA GLN A 443 -25.92 11.72 -7.28
C GLN A 443 -24.80 12.77 -7.42
N ASN A 444 -24.22 12.91 -8.61
CA ASN A 444 -23.09 13.83 -8.86
C ASN A 444 -23.53 15.31 -8.75
N PRO A 445 -23.27 16.01 -7.63
CA PRO A 445 -23.80 17.35 -7.43
C PRO A 445 -22.99 18.37 -8.23
N THR A 446 -23.68 19.36 -8.81
CA THR A 446 -23.03 20.46 -9.56
C THR A 446 -22.62 21.65 -8.67
N SER A 447 -22.89 21.61 -7.36
CA SER A 447 -22.63 22.71 -6.40
C SER A 447 -21.40 22.46 -5.51
N HIS A 448 -20.75 23.54 -5.05
CA HIS A 448 -19.55 23.53 -4.20
C HIS A 448 -19.84 23.35 -2.69
N GLN A 449 -20.87 22.57 -2.34
CA GLN A 449 -21.16 22.24 -0.94
C GLN A 449 -21.89 20.90 -0.91
N CYS A 450 -21.18 19.87 -0.46
CA CYS A 450 -21.64 18.48 -0.54
C CYS A 450 -22.10 17.98 0.82
N TYR A 451 -21.23 18.05 1.82
CA TYR A 451 -21.59 17.69 3.18
C TYR A 451 -22.69 18.64 3.75
N PRO A 452 -23.72 18.13 4.44
CA PRO A 452 -23.96 16.72 4.78
C PRO A 452 -24.90 15.95 3.80
N TYR A 453 -25.30 16.55 2.68
CA TYR A 453 -26.39 16.05 1.82
C TYR A 453 -25.95 15.31 0.54
N TYR A 454 -24.66 15.34 0.21
CA TYR A 454 -24.10 14.69 -0.96
C TYR A 454 -22.82 13.94 -0.59
N TYR A 455 -22.46 12.98 -1.43
CA TYR A 455 -21.26 12.18 -1.28
C TYR A 455 -20.01 13.06 -1.13
N ASP A 456 -19.27 12.81 -0.05
CA ASP A 456 -18.00 13.44 0.25
C ASP A 456 -16.85 12.48 -0.07
N ALA A 457 -15.99 12.87 -1.00
CA ALA A 457 -14.83 12.06 -1.37
C ALA A 457 -13.71 12.10 -0.30
N GLY A 458 -13.75 13.06 0.64
CA GLY A 458 -12.82 13.13 1.77
C GLY A 458 -12.90 11.90 2.67
N ASP A 459 -14.11 11.39 2.90
CA ASP A 459 -14.36 10.27 3.82
C ASP A 459 -14.28 8.89 3.13
N ASP A 460 -13.85 8.86 1.87
CA ASP A 460 -13.44 7.63 1.18
C ASP A 460 -11.91 7.60 1.07
N PRO A 461 -11.23 6.79 1.91
CA PRO A 461 -9.78 6.80 1.96
C PRO A 461 -9.13 6.30 0.67
N PHE A 462 -9.82 5.50 -0.14
CA PHE A 462 -9.26 4.91 -1.36
C PHE A 462 -9.17 5.93 -2.51
N THR A 463 -9.93 7.02 -2.47
CA THR A 463 -9.90 8.07 -3.50
C THR A 463 -8.60 8.88 -3.51
N PHE A 464 -7.83 8.84 -2.43
CA PHE A 464 -6.54 9.54 -2.30
C PHE A 464 -5.39 8.90 -3.08
N PHE A 465 -5.58 7.69 -3.62
CA PHE A 465 -4.54 6.85 -4.20
C PHE A 465 -4.66 6.73 -5.73
N PRO A 466 -3.77 7.36 -6.53
CA PRO A 466 -3.77 7.28 -7.99
C PRO A 466 -3.65 5.87 -8.58
N SER A 467 -3.26 4.86 -7.79
CA SER A 467 -3.28 3.46 -8.24
C SER A 467 -4.70 2.89 -8.35
N LEU A 468 -5.68 3.48 -7.64
CA LEU A 468 -7.06 3.02 -7.57
C LEU A 468 -8.02 3.89 -8.40
N ILE A 469 -7.66 5.17 -8.62
CA ILE A 469 -8.44 6.10 -9.43
C ILE A 469 -7.91 6.15 -10.88
N THR A 470 -8.78 5.88 -11.86
CA THR A 470 -8.48 6.14 -13.28
C THR A 470 -9.23 7.38 -13.74
N SER A 471 -8.63 8.18 -14.64
CA SER A 471 -9.18 9.44 -15.17
C SER A 471 -10.55 9.33 -15.88
N THR A 472 -11.08 8.11 -16.00
CA THR A 472 -12.48 7.82 -16.30
C THR A 472 -12.97 6.84 -15.21
N GLN A 473 -13.84 7.28 -14.29
CA GLN A 473 -14.30 6.51 -13.11
C GLN A 473 -15.23 5.32 -13.47
N VAL A 474 -14.86 4.47 -14.43
CA VAL A 474 -15.70 3.34 -14.89
C VAL A 474 -14.95 2.01 -15.03
N SER A 475 -13.62 1.95 -14.88
CA SER A 475 -12.91 0.70 -15.20
C SER A 475 -12.85 -0.36 -14.10
N SER A 476 -12.97 0.00 -12.81
CA SER A 476 -12.86 -0.98 -11.70
C SER A 476 -14.18 -1.43 -11.07
N ASN A 477 -15.29 -0.71 -11.26
CA ASN A 477 -16.57 -0.98 -10.56
C ASN A 477 -16.44 -1.06 -9.02
N ASN A 478 -15.37 -0.49 -8.43
CA ASN A 478 -15.08 -0.59 -6.99
C ASN A 478 -15.59 0.60 -6.17
N PHE A 479 -16.11 1.64 -6.81
CA PHE A 479 -16.73 2.79 -6.14
C PHE A 479 -18.16 2.93 -6.65
N ARG A 480 -19.13 2.69 -5.79
CA ARG A 480 -20.54 2.52 -6.19
C ARG A 480 -21.48 3.12 -5.17
N ASP A 481 -22.67 3.49 -5.63
CA ASP A 481 -23.74 3.93 -4.74
C ASP A 481 -24.20 2.82 -3.79
N LEU A 482 -24.53 3.17 -2.55
CA LEU A 482 -25.01 2.24 -1.52
C LEU A 482 -26.21 1.39 -1.99
N THR A 483 -27.07 1.91 -2.86
CA THR A 483 -28.19 1.13 -3.43
C THR A 483 -27.73 -0.13 -4.18
N LYS A 484 -26.49 -0.11 -4.71
CA LYS A 484 -25.90 -1.25 -5.42
C LYS A 484 -25.53 -2.40 -4.51
N LEU A 485 -25.21 -2.15 -3.23
CA LEU A 485 -24.96 -3.20 -2.25
C LEU A 485 -26.17 -4.14 -2.13
N TYR A 486 -27.37 -3.58 -1.99
CA TYR A 486 -28.61 -4.37 -1.90
C TYR A 486 -28.89 -5.16 -3.18
N SER A 487 -28.58 -4.58 -4.34
CA SER A 487 -28.69 -5.26 -5.63
C SER A 487 -27.73 -6.46 -5.70
N ASP A 488 -26.47 -6.27 -5.29
CA ASP A 488 -25.44 -7.31 -5.27
C ASP A 488 -25.79 -8.44 -4.29
N ILE A 489 -26.35 -8.12 -3.11
CA ILE A 489 -26.87 -9.11 -2.16
C ILE A 489 -27.98 -9.95 -2.81
N SER A 490 -28.94 -9.30 -3.47
CA SER A 490 -30.06 -10.02 -4.11
C SER A 490 -29.63 -10.88 -5.31
N ALA A 491 -28.57 -10.45 -6.02
CA ALA A 491 -28.09 -11.08 -7.25
C ALA A 491 -27.02 -12.16 -7.02
N GLY A 492 -26.57 -12.38 -5.78
CA GLY A 492 -25.46 -13.30 -5.53
C GLY A 492 -24.10 -12.75 -6.01
N GLN A 493 -23.91 -11.42 -5.94
CA GLN A 493 -22.72 -10.71 -6.43
C GLN A 493 -22.03 -9.83 -5.36
N LEU A 494 -22.23 -10.11 -4.06
CA LEU A 494 -21.61 -9.35 -2.98
C LEU A 494 -20.08 -9.45 -3.09
N PRO A 495 -19.33 -8.33 -3.08
CA PRO A 495 -17.87 -8.36 -3.08
C PRO A 495 -17.32 -9.09 -1.85
N ALA A 496 -16.10 -9.62 -1.95
CA ALA A 496 -15.43 -10.25 -0.84
C ALA A 496 -15.14 -9.27 0.31
N VAL A 497 -14.76 -8.04 -0.03
CA VAL A 497 -14.51 -6.96 0.94
C VAL A 497 -15.33 -5.73 0.58
N SER A 498 -16.25 -5.33 1.44
CA SER A 498 -17.09 -4.16 1.23
C SER A 498 -16.89 -3.12 2.33
N TYR A 499 -16.81 -1.85 1.96
CA TYR A 499 -16.86 -0.72 2.88
C TYR A 499 -18.14 0.07 2.64
N VAL A 500 -18.71 0.66 3.67
CA VAL A 500 -19.94 1.45 3.60
C VAL A 500 -19.77 2.76 4.36
N LYS A 501 -19.99 3.88 3.68
CA LYS A 501 -20.11 5.22 4.27
C LYS A 501 -21.42 5.86 3.78
N THR A 502 -22.14 6.52 4.68
CA THR A 502 -23.43 7.16 4.38
C THR A 502 -23.27 8.66 4.18
N LEU A 503 -24.34 9.35 3.77
CA LEU A 503 -24.37 10.81 3.74
C LEU A 503 -24.27 11.36 5.16
N GLY A 504 -23.70 12.56 5.35
CA GLY A 504 -23.53 13.19 6.66
C GLY A 504 -24.83 13.31 7.48
N ILE A 505 -25.99 13.38 6.83
CA ILE A 505 -27.30 13.35 7.53
C ILE A 505 -27.64 11.99 8.15
N HIS A 506 -26.88 10.95 7.83
CA HIS A 506 -27.08 9.56 8.19
C HIS A 506 -25.83 8.91 8.82
N THR A 507 -24.71 9.61 8.97
CA THR A 507 -23.45 9.04 9.51
C THR A 507 -23.42 8.92 11.02
N GLU A 508 -24.40 9.45 11.75
CA GLU A 508 -24.39 9.67 13.21
C GLU A 508 -23.53 10.86 13.67
N HIS A 509 -22.84 11.55 12.75
CA HIS A 509 -22.02 12.73 13.08
C HIS A 509 -22.82 13.78 13.88
N PRO A 510 -22.31 14.20 15.05
CA PRO A 510 -22.94 15.24 15.86
C PRO A 510 -23.12 16.56 15.08
N GLY A 511 -24.28 17.19 15.22
CA GLY A 511 -24.66 18.41 14.51
C GLY A 511 -25.36 18.18 13.17
N ASP A 512 -25.13 17.05 12.50
CA ASP A 512 -25.64 16.78 11.15
C ASP A 512 -26.57 15.56 11.09
N SER A 513 -26.36 14.58 11.96
CA SER A 513 -27.11 13.33 11.99
C SER A 513 -27.68 13.00 13.38
N THR A 514 -28.61 12.06 13.39
CA THR A 514 -29.12 11.44 14.63
C THR A 514 -28.51 10.06 14.78
N LEU A 515 -28.31 9.61 16.02
CA LEU A 515 -27.86 8.24 16.31
C LEU A 515 -28.76 7.19 15.64
N THR A 516 -30.08 7.40 15.65
CA THR A 516 -31.02 6.44 15.08
C THR A 516 -31.00 6.39 13.55
N ALA A 517 -30.60 7.46 12.86
CA ALA A 517 -30.49 7.48 11.41
C ALA A 517 -29.41 6.50 10.90
N GLY A 518 -28.19 6.57 11.44
CA GLY A 518 -27.12 5.65 11.07
C GLY A 518 -27.41 4.21 11.45
N GLN A 519 -27.89 3.98 12.67
CA GLN A 519 -28.33 2.65 13.13
C GLN A 519 -29.41 2.05 12.22
N THR A 520 -30.32 2.87 11.67
CA THR A 520 -31.37 2.37 10.76
C THR A 520 -30.77 1.82 9.46
N ILE A 521 -29.81 2.53 8.85
CA ILE A 521 -29.15 2.05 7.63
C ILE A 521 -28.31 0.80 7.92
N ALA A 522 -27.53 0.81 9.00
CA ALA A 522 -26.75 -0.35 9.40
C ALA A 522 -27.65 -1.57 9.67
N GLN A 523 -28.79 -1.38 10.34
CA GLN A 523 -29.76 -2.45 10.58
C GLN A 523 -30.40 -2.96 9.27
N ASN A 524 -30.63 -2.10 8.27
CA ASN A 524 -31.13 -2.53 6.97
C ASN A 524 -30.13 -3.44 6.24
N ILE A 525 -28.83 -3.14 6.32
CA ILE A 525 -27.76 -4.00 5.77
C ILE A 525 -27.71 -5.34 6.52
N VAL A 526 -27.75 -5.32 7.86
CA VAL A 526 -27.82 -6.53 8.69
C VAL A 526 -29.04 -7.40 8.31
N ASN A 527 -30.20 -6.78 8.14
CA ASN A 527 -31.43 -7.48 7.74
C ASN A 527 -31.31 -8.09 6.34
N ALA A 528 -30.71 -7.37 5.38
CA ALA A 528 -30.52 -7.86 4.01
C ALA A 528 -29.62 -9.11 3.97
N ILE A 529 -28.53 -9.12 4.75
CA ILE A 529 -27.65 -10.29 4.87
C ILE A 529 -28.35 -11.44 5.58
N ASN A 530 -29.01 -11.21 6.70
CA ASN A 530 -29.71 -12.24 7.46
C ASN A 530 -30.86 -12.89 6.68
N ALA A 531 -31.51 -12.13 5.80
CA ALA A 531 -32.57 -12.63 4.92
C ALA A 531 -32.05 -13.43 3.71
N SER A 532 -30.73 -13.40 3.43
CA SER A 532 -30.14 -14.08 2.28
C SER A 532 -29.63 -15.46 2.65
N ASP A 533 -30.24 -16.51 2.09
CA ASP A 533 -29.75 -17.89 2.22
C ASP A 533 -28.33 -18.07 1.66
N THR A 534 -27.91 -17.22 0.72
CA THR A 534 -26.57 -17.23 0.13
C THR A 534 -25.52 -16.65 1.08
N TYR A 535 -25.87 -15.62 1.86
CA TYR A 535 -24.89 -14.80 2.59
C TYR A 535 -24.94 -14.89 4.11
N ARG A 536 -26.06 -15.31 4.70
CA ARG A 536 -26.25 -15.25 6.16
C ARG A 536 -25.20 -16.04 6.95
N GLU A 537 -24.62 -17.10 6.37
CA GLU A 537 -23.67 -18.01 7.06
C GLU A 537 -22.20 -17.76 6.71
N ASN A 538 -21.91 -16.92 5.70
CA ASN A 538 -20.56 -16.66 5.22
C ASN A 538 -20.17 -15.16 5.20
N THR A 539 -21.05 -14.26 5.65
CA THR A 539 -20.81 -12.81 5.73
C THR A 539 -20.71 -12.32 7.17
N VAL A 540 -19.72 -11.48 7.45
CA VAL A 540 -19.59 -10.74 8.71
C VAL A 540 -19.69 -9.24 8.47
N ILE A 541 -20.48 -8.55 9.29
CA ILE A 541 -20.63 -7.10 9.26
C ILE A 541 -19.88 -6.53 10.47
N PHE A 542 -19.06 -5.52 10.23
CA PHE A 542 -18.46 -4.70 11.27
C PHE A 542 -19.12 -3.32 11.26
N VAL A 543 -19.47 -2.80 12.43
CA VAL A 543 -19.79 -1.38 12.61
C VAL A 543 -18.64 -0.80 13.41
N SER A 544 -17.88 0.09 12.79
CA SER A 544 -16.61 0.62 13.28
C SER A 544 -16.57 2.11 13.03
N HIS A 545 -16.82 2.92 14.06
CA HIS A 545 -16.71 4.37 13.94
C HIS A 545 -15.31 4.78 13.45
N ASP A 546 -15.23 5.89 12.75
CA ASP A 546 -13.99 6.48 12.24
C ASP A 546 -13.12 7.06 13.37
N GLU A 547 -13.73 7.78 14.32
CA GLU A 547 -13.10 8.47 15.43
C GLU A 547 -14.09 8.75 16.61
N SER A 548 -13.60 9.36 17.70
CA SER A 548 -14.33 9.50 18.98
C SER A 548 -15.37 10.64 19.06
N GLY A 549 -15.33 11.58 18.13
CA GLY A 549 -16.17 12.78 18.08
C GLY A 549 -15.81 13.84 19.11
N GLY A 550 -14.71 13.67 19.85
CA GLY A 550 -14.36 14.50 21.01
C GLY A 550 -15.24 14.21 22.23
N TYR A 551 -16.02 13.13 22.19
CA TYR A 551 -16.75 12.65 23.36
C TYR A 551 -15.81 11.99 24.36
N TYR A 552 -16.16 12.13 25.64
CA TYR A 552 -15.44 11.54 26.75
C TYR A 552 -15.38 10.01 26.63
N ASP A 553 -14.20 9.45 26.92
CA ASP A 553 -14.02 8.04 27.26
C ASP A 553 -13.12 7.93 28.50
N HIS A 554 -13.42 7.01 29.40
CA HIS A 554 -12.67 6.89 30.65
C HIS A 554 -11.39 6.06 30.54
N VAL A 555 -11.22 5.26 29.49
CA VAL A 555 -10.06 4.37 29.35
C VAL A 555 -8.96 5.11 28.61
N SER A 556 -7.78 5.15 29.23
CA SER A 556 -6.59 5.71 28.59
C SER A 556 -6.26 4.93 27.31
N PRO A 557 -6.00 5.64 26.19
CA PRO A 557 -5.43 5.03 24.99
C PRO A 557 -4.07 4.35 25.28
N PRO A 558 -3.65 3.39 24.44
CA PRO A 558 -2.31 2.84 24.50
C PRO A 558 -1.23 3.90 24.18
N PRO A 559 0.06 3.61 24.44
CA PRO A 559 1.16 4.46 24.01
C PRO A 559 1.16 4.68 22.49
N ASN A 560 1.87 5.73 22.03
CA ASN A 560 2.03 6.01 20.61
C ASN A 560 2.44 4.76 19.82
N SER A 561 1.92 4.66 18.60
CA SER A 561 2.27 3.57 17.70
C SER A 561 3.77 3.55 17.42
N ILE A 562 4.37 2.36 17.52
CA ILE A 562 5.79 2.17 17.22
C ILE A 562 6.11 2.23 15.71
N ILE A 563 5.09 2.25 14.85
CA ILE A 563 5.24 2.26 13.39
C ILE A 563 5.25 3.67 12.81
N ASP A 564 4.29 4.51 13.20
CA ASP A 564 4.13 5.87 12.66
C ASP A 564 4.21 6.98 13.73
N ASN A 565 4.49 6.59 14.98
CA ASN A 565 4.69 7.47 16.13
C ASN A 565 3.48 8.38 16.46
N GLN A 566 2.30 8.08 15.94
CA GLN A 566 1.11 8.86 16.28
C GLN A 566 0.53 8.43 17.63
N PRO A 567 0.03 9.39 18.44
CA PRO A 567 -0.73 9.09 19.65
C PRO A 567 -2.08 8.49 19.29
N TYR A 568 -2.47 7.39 19.94
CA TYR A 568 -3.82 6.84 19.81
C TYR A 568 -4.87 7.80 20.39
N GLY A 569 -6.04 7.81 19.78
CA GLY A 569 -7.22 8.51 20.31
C GLY A 569 -8.03 7.62 21.27
N PRO A 570 -9.18 8.11 21.76
CA PRO A 570 -10.06 7.37 22.66
C PRO A 570 -10.57 6.04 22.07
N ARG A 571 -11.21 5.23 22.91
CA ARG A 571 -11.93 4.04 22.41
C ARG A 571 -13.12 4.46 21.55
N MET A 572 -13.41 3.66 20.54
CA MET A 572 -14.56 3.83 19.64
C MET A 572 -15.52 2.65 19.77
N PRO A 573 -16.82 2.82 19.50
CA PRO A 573 -17.77 1.72 19.38
C PRO A 573 -17.32 0.77 18.26
N PHE A 574 -17.24 -0.52 18.58
CA PHE A 574 -16.93 -1.56 17.60
C PHE A 574 -17.74 -2.82 17.89
N VAL A 575 -18.50 -3.28 16.89
CA VAL A 575 -19.32 -4.48 16.98
C VAL A 575 -19.16 -5.33 15.72
N ALA A 576 -18.97 -6.64 15.92
CA ALA A 576 -19.01 -7.62 14.85
C ALA A 576 -20.36 -8.34 14.89
N ILE A 577 -20.98 -8.54 13.73
CA ILE A 577 -22.33 -9.07 13.55
C ILE A 577 -22.28 -10.15 12.47
N GLY A 578 -22.86 -11.31 12.73
CA GLY A 578 -22.97 -12.37 11.72
C GLY A 578 -23.02 -13.76 12.34
N TYR A 579 -23.25 -14.77 11.49
CA TYR A 579 -23.36 -16.16 11.93
C TYR A 579 -22.10 -16.61 12.65
N GLN A 580 -20.91 -16.30 12.13
CA GLN A 580 -19.62 -16.75 12.65
C GLN A 580 -19.13 -16.04 13.91
N ILE A 581 -19.88 -15.06 14.43
CA ILE A 581 -19.46 -14.25 15.57
C ILE A 581 -19.92 -14.89 16.90
N LYS A 582 -19.10 -14.75 17.95
CA LYS A 582 -19.46 -15.15 19.33
C LYS A 582 -20.67 -14.32 19.78
N GLN A 583 -21.54 -14.92 20.58
CA GLN A 583 -22.77 -14.26 21.04
C GLN A 583 -22.59 -13.68 22.44
N ASN A 584 -23.16 -12.50 22.67
CA ASN A 584 -23.11 -11.78 23.93
C ASN A 584 -21.68 -11.65 24.47
N TYR A 585 -20.72 -11.39 23.59
CA TYR A 585 -19.29 -11.50 23.87
C TYR A 585 -18.61 -10.12 23.96
N ILE A 586 -17.70 -9.96 24.91
CA ILE A 586 -16.87 -8.76 25.08
C ILE A 586 -15.41 -9.16 24.81
N SER A 587 -14.85 -8.66 23.71
CA SER A 587 -13.42 -8.81 23.42
C SER A 587 -12.64 -7.70 24.12
N HIS A 588 -11.64 -8.11 24.89
CA HIS A 588 -10.67 -7.22 25.55
C HIS A 588 -9.36 -7.11 24.77
N VAL A 589 -9.28 -7.65 23.55
CA VAL A 589 -8.09 -7.55 22.73
C VAL A 589 -7.95 -6.08 22.27
N PRO A 590 -6.81 -5.40 22.52
CA PRO A 590 -6.59 -4.05 22.01
C PRO A 590 -6.55 -4.08 20.48
N MET A 591 -7.49 -3.40 19.83
CA MET A 591 -7.67 -3.38 18.39
C MET A 591 -7.82 -1.93 17.90
N GLU A 592 -7.70 -1.74 16.59
CA GLU A 592 -7.90 -0.45 15.92
C GLU A 592 -8.35 -0.70 14.46
N PRO A 593 -8.73 0.32 13.67
CA PRO A 593 -9.04 0.17 12.24
C PRO A 593 -8.08 -0.72 11.42
N SER A 594 -6.77 -0.66 11.64
CA SER A 594 -5.81 -1.53 10.93
C SER A 594 -5.88 -3.01 11.33
N SER A 595 -6.54 -3.36 12.43
CA SER A 595 -6.86 -4.75 12.77
C SER A 595 -7.77 -5.40 11.72
N LEU A 596 -8.63 -4.62 11.04
CA LEU A 596 -9.43 -5.11 9.92
C LEU A 596 -8.57 -5.38 8.67
N ILE A 597 -7.57 -4.54 8.39
CA ILE A 597 -6.59 -4.81 7.31
C ILE A 597 -5.88 -6.14 7.61
N LYS A 598 -5.37 -6.30 8.83
CA LYS A 598 -4.69 -7.52 9.26
C LYS A 598 -5.56 -8.78 9.08
N PHE A 599 -6.85 -8.66 9.39
CA PHE A 599 -7.81 -9.73 9.13
C PHE A 599 -7.98 -10.03 7.63
N ILE A 600 -8.11 -8.99 6.81
CA ILE A 600 -8.26 -9.12 5.35
C ILE A 600 -7.06 -9.85 4.75
N GLU A 601 -5.85 -9.44 5.14
CA GLU A 601 -4.61 -10.08 4.72
C GLU A 601 -4.60 -11.56 5.06
N TRP A 602 -4.84 -11.89 6.34
CA TRP A 602 -4.84 -13.28 6.80
C TRP A 602 -5.90 -14.12 6.08
N ASN A 603 -7.12 -13.59 5.88
CA ASN A 603 -8.23 -14.39 5.36
C ASN A 603 -8.16 -14.56 3.83
N TRP A 604 -7.88 -13.49 3.07
CA TRP A 604 -7.97 -13.50 1.61
C TRP A 604 -6.64 -13.61 0.87
N LEU A 605 -5.53 -13.23 1.49
CA LEU A 605 -4.18 -13.45 0.93
C LEU A 605 -3.67 -14.83 1.38
N ASN A 606 -2.38 -15.04 1.43
CA ASN A 606 -1.74 -16.34 1.67
C ASN A 606 -1.80 -16.87 3.12
N GLY A 607 -2.63 -16.31 4.00
CA GLY A 607 -2.67 -16.70 5.43
C GLY A 607 -1.61 -16.03 6.30
N SER A 608 -0.75 -15.19 5.73
CA SER A 608 0.17 -14.30 6.47
C SER A 608 -0.45 -12.92 6.67
N THR A 609 0.17 -12.10 7.51
CA THR A 609 -0.20 -10.69 7.77
C THR A 609 1.01 -9.78 7.61
N GLY A 610 0.80 -8.46 7.52
CA GLY A 610 1.86 -7.46 7.47
C GLY A 610 2.34 -7.14 6.05
N GLN A 611 1.53 -7.43 5.03
CA GLN A 611 1.91 -7.28 3.63
C GLN A 611 1.99 -5.80 3.19
N LEU A 612 1.31 -4.88 3.88
CA LEU A 612 1.49 -3.43 3.67
C LEU A 612 2.78 -2.91 4.32
N GLY A 613 3.21 -3.56 5.40
CA GLY A 613 4.36 -3.15 6.20
C GLY A 613 4.12 -1.83 6.93
N THR A 614 2.91 -1.66 7.44
CA THR A 614 2.44 -0.52 8.25
C THR A 614 1.98 -1.05 9.63
N ARG A 615 0.90 -0.52 10.22
CA ARG A 615 0.43 -0.99 11.54
C ARG A 615 -0.09 -2.43 11.54
N ASP A 616 -0.52 -2.94 10.38
CA ASP A 616 -0.82 -4.36 10.13
C ASP A 616 0.25 -5.34 10.66
N THR A 617 1.52 -4.91 10.74
CA THR A 617 2.62 -5.71 11.28
C THR A 617 2.61 -5.89 12.80
N VAL A 618 1.94 -5.02 13.56
CA VAL A 618 2.04 -4.97 15.03
C VAL A 618 0.70 -4.96 15.76
N VAL A 619 -0.38 -4.53 15.10
CA VAL A 619 -1.72 -4.53 15.71
C VAL A 619 -2.20 -5.95 15.96
N ASN A 620 -3.07 -6.12 16.96
CA ASN A 620 -3.76 -7.40 17.13
C ASN A 620 -4.74 -7.61 15.97
N ASN A 621 -5.02 -8.88 15.70
CA ASN A 621 -6.05 -9.30 14.77
C ASN A 621 -7.38 -9.46 15.52
N ILE A 622 -8.49 -9.51 14.80
CA ILE A 622 -9.86 -9.47 15.36
C ILE A 622 -10.41 -10.86 15.73
N GLY A 623 -9.58 -11.90 15.64
CA GLY A 623 -10.02 -13.30 15.75
C GLY A 623 -10.71 -13.67 17.07
N ASP A 624 -10.45 -12.94 18.16
CA ASP A 624 -11.10 -13.21 19.45
C ASP A 624 -12.63 -13.06 19.41
N MET A 625 -13.17 -12.31 18.45
CA MET A 625 -14.63 -12.11 18.32
C MET A 625 -15.32 -13.27 17.61
N PHE A 626 -14.56 -14.19 17.00
CA PHE A 626 -15.08 -15.25 16.14
C PHE A 626 -15.30 -16.58 16.86
N ASN A 627 -16.28 -17.35 16.38
CA ASN A 627 -16.53 -18.70 16.84
C ASN A 627 -15.81 -19.71 15.93
N ASP A 628 -14.74 -20.32 16.45
CA ASP A 628 -13.90 -21.29 15.74
C ASP A 628 -14.65 -22.42 15.05
N THR A 629 -15.74 -22.90 15.65
CA THR A 629 -16.56 -23.98 15.07
C THR A 629 -17.28 -23.52 13.82
N LYS A 630 -17.71 -22.25 13.77
CA LYS A 630 -18.43 -21.69 12.63
C LYS A 630 -17.50 -21.16 11.54
N THR A 631 -16.30 -20.70 11.92
CA THR A 631 -15.25 -20.26 10.98
C THR A 631 -14.48 -21.42 10.37
N GLY A 632 -14.60 -22.63 10.93
CA GLY A 632 -13.89 -23.84 10.51
C GLY A 632 -12.40 -23.85 10.88
N VAL A 633 -11.90 -22.75 11.45
CA VAL A 633 -10.51 -22.55 11.87
C VAL A 633 -10.46 -21.45 12.92
N THR A 634 -9.51 -21.54 13.85
CA THR A 634 -9.22 -20.44 14.77
C THR A 634 -8.63 -19.27 14.01
N ILE A 635 -9.31 -18.12 14.05
CA ILE A 635 -8.78 -16.87 13.51
C ILE A 635 -7.80 -16.31 14.53
N PRO A 636 -6.54 -15.98 14.16
CA PRO A 636 -5.57 -15.44 15.11
C PRO A 636 -6.06 -14.16 15.78
N SER A 637 -5.72 -13.99 17.05
CA SER A 637 -5.91 -12.73 17.77
C SER A 637 -4.70 -11.80 17.64
N ASN A 638 -3.56 -12.27 17.11
CA ASN A 638 -2.32 -11.51 16.94
C ASN A 638 -1.68 -11.70 15.57
#